data_AF-A0A2V7XN42-F1
#
_entry.id   AF-A0A2V7XN42-F1
#
_cell.length_a   1.000
_cell.length_b   1.000
_cell.length_c   1.000
_cell.angle_alpha   90.00
_cell.angle_beta   90.00
_cell.angle_gamma   90.00
#
_symmetry.space_group_name_H-M   'P 1'
#
loop_
_entity.id
_entity.type
_entity.pdbx_description
1 polymer ?
#
loop_
_entity_poly.entity_id
_entity_poly.type
_entity_poly.pdbx_seq_one_letter_code
_entity_poly.pdbx_strand_id
1 'polypeptide(L)'
;RTLDGVKGSTPLGSGLISRDGWVVVDDSDRPLFDNSDWPWVMERPKGKRQDLYLFAYGHDYKQALYDYTQVAGKIPLPPRFAFGTWWSRYWAYTDTEFEELVRGFQEHDIPLDVLVIDMDWHPTFGVKWWENKKDQSGHTLGWTGYTWSKIYFPDPPAFLDWVHRQGLKTTLNMHPASGVQPHEEQYPAMARAMGIDPATNKYVPFDITNKKFAENYFKILHHPLEQEGIDFFWLDWQQEQNTNVTGVNPTWWLNYTHFTDMERRGKRPLLFHRWGGLGNHRYQVGFSGDTIAVWDSLGFQPYFTATAANVGYGYWSHDIGGHMRANLGSKPEAGVQPDPDYPELYTRWIQWGAFSPILRTHTTKDPQSERRIWAYPAKYAAAMRDAYLLRESLIPYIYTAARTAYDSAISLCHPLYYDYPEAAEAYEYKDEYLFGRDMLVAPISAPISDASQLATKKIWLPPGTWIEWFTGKELKGPEKFERSFALNEIPVYVKAGAIIPMQSRAGQLVLTVFPGAGETRVYEDAGNSLGYKNSEFAWTTIRHSGDRIEILPVQGAYPSMPANRGYEIRLVNALPPESATAPWQYDGDTLTTTITIPPAPVNQRVEVIVKSSTAPSGVRGQLARLRTAMEILDASWPNGWSPDILIEAAQTGRRITLRPSTARQELEKLQHDMPSIVDAISKMEVDCRFTATALNHLGRATTCVPAAK
;
A
#
# COMPACT_ATOMS: atom_id res chain seq x y z
N ARG A 1 18.58 0.37 -0.05
CA ARG A 1 18.98 -0.24 1.25
C ARG A 1 17.72 -0.72 1.95
N THR A 2 17.83 -1.65 2.90
CA THR A 2 16.75 -2.01 3.83
C THR A 2 16.89 -1.20 5.13
N LEU A 3 15.90 -1.33 6.02
CA LEU A 3 15.69 -0.64 7.29
C LEU A 3 15.80 -1.62 8.46
N ASP A 4 16.60 -2.69 8.29
CA ASP A 4 16.81 -3.72 9.29
C ASP A 4 17.38 -3.13 10.57
N GLY A 5 16.62 -3.23 11.67
CA GLY A 5 16.98 -2.67 12.96
C GLY A 5 17.04 -1.13 13.00
N VAL A 6 16.57 -0.45 11.96
CA VAL A 6 16.54 1.03 11.94
C VAL A 6 15.39 1.53 12.80
N LYS A 7 15.73 2.40 13.77
CA LYS A 7 14.78 3.21 14.53
C LYS A 7 14.66 4.58 13.87
N GLY A 8 13.52 4.86 13.23
CA GLY A 8 13.33 6.14 12.56
C GLY A 8 13.98 6.21 11.18
N SER A 9 14.98 7.07 11.02
CA SER A 9 15.57 7.39 9.72
C SER A 9 17.01 6.88 9.56
N THR A 10 17.44 6.73 8.30
CA THR A 10 18.81 6.35 7.94
C THR A 10 19.24 7.05 6.65
N PRO A 11 20.55 7.32 6.46
CA PRO A 11 21.04 7.89 5.20
C PRO A 11 20.73 7.00 4.00
N LEU A 12 20.15 7.62 2.96
CA LEU A 12 19.91 7.00 1.67
C LEU A 12 21.14 7.18 0.76
N GLY A 13 21.40 6.19 -0.10
CA GLY A 13 22.48 6.29 -1.10
C GLY A 13 22.10 7.22 -2.25
N SER A 14 23.07 7.52 -3.11
CA SER A 14 22.84 8.30 -4.32
C SER A 14 21.84 7.61 -5.26
N GLY A 15 20.88 8.37 -5.77
CA GLY A 15 19.89 7.92 -6.76
C GLY A 15 20.20 8.45 -8.16
N LEU A 16 19.22 8.38 -9.06
CA LEU A 16 19.37 8.89 -10.44
C LEU A 16 18.97 10.36 -10.57
N ILE A 17 18.28 10.92 -9.57
CA ILE A 17 17.73 12.28 -9.58
C ILE A 17 18.59 13.20 -8.71
N SER A 18 19.02 14.31 -9.30
CA SER A 18 19.87 15.34 -8.71
C SER A 18 19.37 16.74 -9.08
N ARG A 19 19.53 17.69 -8.15
CA ARG A 19 19.25 19.11 -8.40
C ARG A 19 20.27 19.76 -9.32
N ASP A 20 21.45 19.18 -9.48
CA ASP A 20 22.44 19.64 -10.48
C ASP A 20 22.00 19.28 -11.91
N GLY A 21 20.99 18.43 -12.04
CA GLY A 21 20.37 18.04 -13.30
C GLY A 21 21.15 17.05 -14.14
N TRP A 22 22.09 16.34 -13.51
CA TRP A 22 22.78 15.22 -14.11
C TRP A 22 23.22 14.18 -13.07
N VAL A 23 23.44 12.95 -13.53
CA VAL A 23 24.06 11.88 -12.74
C VAL A 23 24.93 11.01 -13.65
N VAL A 24 26.02 10.46 -13.10
CA VAL A 24 26.83 9.42 -13.75
C VAL A 24 26.64 8.12 -12.99
N VAL A 25 26.28 7.06 -13.70
CA VAL A 25 26.29 5.69 -13.19
C VAL A 25 27.53 5.00 -13.74
N ASP A 26 28.41 4.58 -12.83
CA ASP A 26 29.60 3.79 -13.16
C ASP A 26 29.25 2.30 -13.15
N ASP A 27 29.37 1.66 -14.32
CA ASP A 27 29.13 0.24 -14.53
C ASP A 27 30.42 -0.53 -14.88
N SER A 28 31.59 0.12 -14.73
CA SER A 28 32.89 -0.36 -15.21
C SER A 28 33.30 -1.72 -14.66
N ASP A 29 32.89 -2.02 -13.42
CA ASP A 29 33.26 -3.24 -12.68
C ASP A 29 32.11 -4.25 -12.55
N ARG A 30 30.91 -3.96 -13.07
CA ARG A 30 29.76 -4.84 -12.87
C ARG A 30 29.84 -6.11 -13.74
N PRO A 31 29.32 -7.26 -13.26
CA PRO A 31 29.24 -8.49 -14.04
C PRO A 31 28.49 -8.30 -15.37
N LEU A 32 28.75 -9.20 -16.32
CA LEU A 32 28.13 -9.19 -17.64
C LEU A 32 27.14 -10.35 -17.77
N PHE A 33 26.29 -10.27 -18.80
CA PHE A 33 25.53 -11.40 -19.29
C PHE A 33 26.24 -12.07 -20.47
N ASP A 34 26.13 -13.39 -20.56
CA ASP A 34 26.43 -14.12 -21.78
C ASP A 34 25.31 -13.95 -22.84
N ASN A 35 25.54 -14.49 -24.04
CA ASN A 35 24.60 -14.43 -25.16
C ASN A 35 23.74 -15.70 -25.29
N SER A 36 23.48 -16.43 -24.21
CA SER A 36 22.63 -17.63 -24.25
C SER A 36 21.14 -17.28 -24.24
N ASP A 37 20.27 -18.21 -24.64
CA ASP A 37 18.80 -18.00 -24.69
C ASP A 37 18.21 -17.57 -23.35
N TRP A 38 18.82 -18.02 -22.25
CA TRP A 38 18.61 -17.49 -20.91
C TRP A 38 19.91 -16.85 -20.45
N PRO A 39 20.08 -15.52 -20.67
CA PRO A 39 21.33 -14.84 -20.44
C PRO A 39 21.84 -15.12 -19.03
N TRP A 40 23.06 -15.62 -18.94
CA TRP A 40 23.64 -16.07 -17.68
C TRP A 40 24.74 -15.12 -17.23
N VAL A 41 24.91 -14.96 -15.92
CA VAL A 41 25.93 -14.06 -15.39
C VAL A 41 27.32 -14.62 -15.64
N MET A 42 28.24 -13.73 -16.00
CA MET A 42 29.65 -14.02 -16.15
C MET A 42 30.50 -12.90 -15.55
N GLU A 43 31.69 -13.25 -15.06
CA GLU A 43 32.65 -12.24 -14.60
C GLU A 43 33.03 -11.33 -15.77
N ARG A 44 33.11 -10.03 -15.49
CA ARG A 44 33.66 -9.08 -16.47
C ARG A 44 35.16 -9.37 -16.64
N PRO A 45 35.67 -9.54 -17.87
CA PRO A 45 37.10 -9.80 -18.06
C PRO A 45 37.96 -8.68 -17.47
N LYS A 46 39.07 -9.02 -16.81
CA LYS A 46 39.98 -8.01 -16.24
C LYS A 46 40.55 -7.11 -17.35
N GLY A 47 40.64 -5.81 -17.10
CA GLY A 47 41.22 -4.84 -18.04
C GLY A 47 41.01 -3.40 -17.61
N LYS A 48 41.74 -2.46 -18.23
CA LYS A 48 41.54 -1.01 -18.01
C LYS A 48 40.44 -0.52 -18.93
N ARG A 49 39.22 -0.39 -18.41
CA ARG A 49 38.04 0.09 -19.15
C ARG A 49 37.19 0.98 -18.26
N GLN A 50 36.40 1.84 -18.88
CA GLN A 50 35.36 2.63 -18.23
C GLN A 50 34.06 2.43 -18.99
N ASP A 51 32.97 2.19 -18.25
CA ASP A 51 31.62 1.98 -18.76
C ASP A 51 30.70 2.91 -17.97
N LEU A 52 30.46 4.10 -18.52
CA LEU A 52 29.80 5.20 -17.81
C LEU A 52 28.51 5.58 -18.53
N TYR A 53 27.42 5.64 -17.78
CA TYR A 53 26.14 6.16 -18.25
C TYR A 53 25.92 7.55 -17.65
N LEU A 54 25.97 8.58 -18.49
CA LEU A 54 25.66 9.95 -18.12
C LEU A 54 24.20 10.25 -18.48
N PHE A 55 23.40 10.59 -17.47
CA PHE A 55 22.06 11.13 -17.66
C PHE A 55 22.13 12.62 -17.36
N ALA A 56 21.93 13.47 -18.37
CA ALA A 56 21.91 14.93 -18.23
C ALA A 56 20.53 15.44 -18.65
N TYR A 57 19.71 15.78 -17.68
CA TYR A 57 18.27 16.00 -17.82
C TYR A 57 17.81 17.37 -17.29
N GLY A 58 18.71 18.17 -16.73
CA GLY A 58 18.32 19.42 -16.08
C GLY A 58 17.32 19.14 -14.97
N HIS A 59 16.12 19.68 -15.06
CA HIS A 59 15.05 19.44 -14.08
C HIS A 59 13.92 18.55 -14.61
N ASP A 60 14.09 17.91 -15.78
CA ASP A 60 13.14 16.93 -16.29
C ASP A 60 13.39 15.53 -15.70
N TYR A 61 13.08 15.40 -14.41
CA TYR A 61 13.30 14.16 -13.66
C TYR A 61 12.47 12.99 -14.18
N LYS A 62 11.31 13.28 -14.78
CA LYS A 62 10.43 12.25 -15.35
C LYS A 62 11.07 11.64 -16.61
N GLN A 63 11.61 12.48 -17.49
CA GLN A 63 12.36 12.00 -18.65
C GLN A 63 13.61 11.22 -18.25
N ALA A 64 14.35 11.67 -17.22
CA ALA A 64 15.52 10.96 -16.72
C ALA A 64 15.22 9.50 -16.31
N LEU A 65 14.10 9.28 -15.61
CA LEU A 65 13.65 7.95 -15.23
C LEU A 65 13.22 7.12 -16.44
N TYR A 66 12.50 7.72 -17.38
CA TYR A 66 12.13 7.05 -18.62
C TYR A 66 13.36 6.58 -19.40
N ASP A 67 14.34 7.46 -19.61
CA ASP A 67 15.59 7.16 -20.31
C ASP A 67 16.39 6.06 -19.61
N TYR A 68 16.46 6.12 -18.28
CA TYR A 68 17.05 5.03 -17.50
C TYR A 68 16.35 3.70 -17.75
N THR A 69 15.01 3.65 -17.81
CA THR A 69 14.30 2.40 -18.10
C THR A 69 14.44 1.90 -19.54
N GLN A 70 14.85 2.76 -20.49
CA GLN A 70 15.17 2.30 -21.86
C GLN A 70 16.45 1.44 -21.87
N VAL A 71 17.41 1.74 -21.00
CA VAL A 71 18.69 1.03 -20.92
C VAL A 71 18.65 -0.07 -19.85
N ALA A 72 18.14 0.24 -18.67
CA ALA A 72 18.07 -0.65 -17.52
C ALA A 72 16.79 -1.51 -17.50
N GLY A 73 15.94 -1.43 -18.53
CA GLY A 73 14.68 -2.16 -18.65
C GLY A 73 13.51 -1.49 -17.94
N LYS A 74 12.29 -1.78 -18.42
CA LYS A 74 11.03 -1.24 -17.87
C LYS A 74 10.79 -1.70 -16.42
N ILE A 75 9.87 -1.04 -15.74
CA ILE A 75 9.27 -1.50 -14.47
C ILE A 75 8.11 -2.45 -14.84
N PRO A 76 8.23 -3.80 -14.74
CA PRO A 76 7.14 -4.70 -15.12
C PRO A 76 5.86 -4.45 -14.32
N LEU A 77 4.70 -4.76 -14.91
CA LEU A 77 3.41 -4.57 -14.26
C LEU A 77 3.11 -5.77 -13.33
N PRO A 78 2.99 -5.60 -12.00
CA PRO A 78 2.64 -6.68 -11.07
C PRO A 78 1.22 -7.20 -11.33
N PRO A 79 0.92 -8.48 -11.09
CA PRO A 79 -0.46 -8.98 -11.15
C PRO A 79 -1.44 -8.13 -10.34
N ARG A 80 -2.69 -8.00 -10.79
CA ARG A 80 -3.68 -7.12 -10.17
C ARG A 80 -3.87 -7.39 -8.67
N PHE A 81 -3.88 -8.66 -8.26
CA PHE A 81 -4.04 -9.06 -6.85
C PHE A 81 -2.93 -8.51 -5.93
N ALA A 82 -1.74 -8.22 -6.47
CA ALA A 82 -0.62 -7.70 -5.68
C ALA A 82 -0.95 -6.33 -5.07
N PHE A 83 -1.88 -5.57 -5.66
CA PHE A 83 -2.31 -4.26 -5.16
C PHE A 83 -3.43 -4.33 -4.13
N GLY A 84 -4.00 -5.51 -3.90
CA GLY A 84 -4.95 -5.75 -2.81
C GLY A 84 -4.30 -5.69 -1.44
N THR A 85 -4.90 -6.37 -0.47
CA THR A 85 -4.41 -6.38 0.91
C THR A 85 -3.77 -7.72 1.27
N TRP A 86 -2.64 -7.65 1.96
CA TRP A 86 -1.83 -8.82 2.27
C TRP A 86 -1.79 -9.04 3.77
N TRP A 87 -2.11 -10.25 4.20
CA TRP A 87 -1.80 -10.72 5.54
C TRP A 87 -0.41 -11.33 5.56
N SER A 88 0.47 -10.78 6.40
CA SER A 88 1.72 -11.44 6.76
C SER A 88 2.00 -11.27 8.25
N ARG A 89 2.62 -12.29 8.82
CA ARG A 89 3.15 -12.30 10.18
C ARG A 89 4.10 -13.49 10.28
N TYR A 90 5.29 -13.29 10.84
CA TYR A 90 6.12 -14.41 11.21
C TYR A 90 5.47 -15.15 12.39
N TRP A 91 4.78 -16.25 12.09
CA TRP A 91 4.07 -17.05 13.08
C TRP A 91 3.95 -18.50 12.62
N ALA A 92 3.89 -19.42 13.59
CA ALA A 92 3.73 -20.85 13.33
C ALA A 92 2.26 -21.21 13.17
N TYR A 93 1.63 -20.68 12.13
CA TYR A 93 0.24 -20.99 11.81
C TYR A 93 0.07 -22.45 11.39
N THR A 94 -0.94 -23.11 11.94
CA THR A 94 -1.51 -24.31 11.31
C THR A 94 -2.43 -23.93 10.14
N ASP A 95 -2.73 -24.89 9.28
CA ASP A 95 -3.78 -24.76 8.26
C ASP A 95 -5.11 -24.28 8.86
N THR A 96 -5.53 -24.86 9.99
CA THR A 96 -6.76 -24.48 10.71
C THR A 96 -6.72 -23.04 11.20
N GLU A 97 -5.60 -22.61 11.78
CA GLU A 97 -5.47 -21.22 12.24
C GLU A 97 -5.52 -20.22 11.06
N PHE A 98 -5.02 -20.61 9.88
CA PHE A 98 -5.22 -19.83 8.66
C PHE A 98 -6.70 -19.79 8.22
N GLU A 99 -7.43 -20.90 8.31
CA GLU A 99 -8.87 -20.93 8.04
C GLU A 99 -9.64 -19.99 8.98
N GLU A 100 -9.34 -20.03 10.28
CA GLU A 100 -9.94 -19.15 11.28
C GLU A 100 -9.60 -17.68 11.03
N LEU A 101 -8.36 -17.39 10.63
CA LEU A 101 -7.93 -16.04 10.27
C LEU A 101 -8.72 -15.49 9.09
N VAL A 102 -8.82 -16.25 7.99
CA VAL A 102 -9.58 -15.84 6.79
C VAL A 102 -11.06 -15.67 7.13
N ARG A 103 -11.63 -16.56 7.95
CA ARG A 103 -13.00 -16.39 8.46
C ARG A 103 -13.13 -15.08 9.24
N GLY A 104 -12.16 -14.72 10.08
CA GLY A 104 -12.16 -13.44 10.78
C GLY A 104 -12.16 -12.22 9.85
N PHE A 105 -11.39 -12.26 8.75
CA PHE A 105 -11.45 -11.23 7.70
C PHE A 105 -12.87 -11.10 7.11
N GLN A 106 -13.53 -12.23 6.84
CA GLN A 106 -14.88 -12.26 6.29
C GLN A 106 -15.94 -11.77 7.29
N GLU A 107 -15.91 -12.24 8.54
CA GLU A 107 -16.85 -11.87 9.62
C GLU A 107 -16.79 -10.37 9.95
N HIS A 108 -15.61 -9.76 9.82
CA HIS A 108 -15.40 -8.34 10.06
C HIS A 108 -15.47 -7.48 8.80
N ASP A 109 -15.83 -8.06 7.64
CA ASP A 109 -15.96 -7.37 6.35
C ASP A 109 -14.69 -6.60 5.95
N ILE A 110 -13.54 -7.28 6.01
CA ILE A 110 -12.23 -6.74 5.66
C ILE A 110 -11.72 -7.46 4.41
N PRO A 111 -11.31 -6.75 3.34
CA PRO A 111 -10.72 -7.36 2.16
C PRO A 111 -9.38 -8.05 2.50
N LEU A 112 -9.12 -9.16 1.80
CA LEU A 112 -7.89 -9.93 1.84
C LEU A 112 -7.66 -10.53 0.45
N ASP A 113 -6.44 -10.40 -0.09
CA ASP A 113 -6.08 -10.92 -1.41
C ASP A 113 -4.89 -11.89 -1.36
N VAL A 114 -3.95 -11.65 -0.43
CA VAL A 114 -2.71 -12.42 -0.33
C VAL A 114 -2.49 -12.92 1.10
N LEU A 115 -2.28 -14.23 1.23
CA LEU A 115 -1.78 -14.88 2.44
C LEU A 115 -0.29 -15.14 2.31
N VAL A 116 0.52 -14.60 3.22
CA VAL A 116 1.95 -14.89 3.29
C VAL A 116 2.19 -15.93 4.38
N ILE A 117 2.84 -17.04 4.00
CA ILE A 117 3.20 -18.12 4.91
C ILE A 117 4.71 -18.00 5.20
N ASP A 118 5.03 -17.75 6.45
CA ASP A 118 6.41 -17.54 6.90
C ASP A 118 7.10 -18.87 7.26
N MET A 119 8.35 -18.80 7.73
CA MET A 119 9.32 -19.87 8.02
C MET A 119 8.77 -21.24 8.44
N ASP A 120 7.74 -21.28 9.28
CA ASP A 120 7.22 -22.51 9.86
C ASP A 120 6.45 -23.40 8.85
N TRP A 121 6.27 -22.96 7.59
CA TRP A 121 5.80 -23.83 6.51
C TRP A 121 6.72 -25.04 6.27
N HIS A 122 8.01 -24.92 6.60
CA HIS A 122 8.98 -26.01 6.60
C HIS A 122 9.49 -26.30 8.03
N PRO A 123 10.11 -27.46 8.27
CA PRO A 123 10.72 -27.76 9.56
C PRO A 123 11.79 -26.73 9.95
N THR A 124 11.57 -26.05 11.08
CA THR A 124 12.54 -25.15 11.73
C THR A 124 13.26 -25.81 12.92
N PHE A 125 12.94 -27.10 13.18
CA PHE A 125 13.48 -27.93 14.27
C PHE A 125 13.37 -27.34 15.68
N GLY A 126 12.50 -26.33 15.88
CA GLY A 126 12.43 -25.56 17.11
C GLY A 126 13.72 -24.81 17.45
N VAL A 127 14.66 -24.70 16.49
CA VAL A 127 15.95 -24.07 16.69
C VAL A 127 15.78 -22.56 16.55
N LYS A 128 16.00 -21.86 17.64
CA LYS A 128 16.05 -20.40 17.63
C LYS A 128 17.37 -19.91 17.05
N TRP A 129 17.34 -18.77 16.36
CA TRP A 129 18.54 -18.22 15.70
C TRP A 129 19.72 -17.98 16.64
N TRP A 130 19.48 -17.79 17.94
CA TRP A 130 20.51 -17.62 18.98
C TRP A 130 21.03 -18.94 19.60
N GLU A 131 20.44 -20.10 19.29
CA GLU A 131 20.91 -21.40 19.79
C GLU A 131 22.17 -21.91 19.09
N ASN A 132 22.64 -21.21 18.05
CA ASN A 132 23.88 -21.49 17.30
C ASN A 132 24.04 -22.94 16.77
N LYS A 133 22.96 -23.74 16.71
CA LYS A 133 22.98 -25.05 16.05
C LYS A 133 23.08 -24.83 14.55
N LYS A 134 24.07 -25.46 13.93
CA LYS A 134 24.36 -25.30 12.50
C LYS A 134 24.02 -26.56 11.71
N ASP A 135 23.58 -26.39 10.48
CA ASP A 135 23.48 -27.45 9.48
C ASP A 135 24.85 -27.68 8.77
N GLN A 136 24.88 -28.55 7.76
CA GLN A 136 26.14 -28.89 7.06
C GLN A 136 26.76 -27.72 6.27
N SER A 137 25.99 -26.67 5.97
CA SER A 137 26.47 -25.46 5.31
C SER A 137 27.13 -24.47 6.29
N GLY A 138 26.93 -24.68 7.60
CA GLY A 138 27.37 -23.75 8.64
C GLY A 138 26.35 -22.65 8.98
N HIS A 139 25.20 -22.62 8.30
CA HIS A 139 24.05 -21.77 8.63
C HIS A 139 23.20 -22.38 9.74
N THR A 140 22.32 -21.56 10.33
CA THR A 140 21.43 -22.01 11.42
C THR A 140 20.51 -23.13 10.94
N LEU A 141 20.50 -24.25 11.66
CA LEU A 141 19.68 -25.42 11.32
C LEU A 141 18.20 -25.03 11.27
N GLY A 142 17.53 -25.40 10.18
CA GLY A 142 16.11 -25.11 9.97
C GLY A 142 15.82 -23.68 9.48
N TRP A 143 16.84 -22.93 9.05
CA TRP A 143 16.65 -21.61 8.43
C TRP A 143 16.34 -21.69 6.93
N THR A 144 16.81 -22.73 6.25
CA THR A 144 16.41 -23.08 4.89
C THR A 144 15.48 -24.27 4.94
N GLY A 145 14.46 -24.29 4.08
CA GLY A 145 13.62 -25.47 3.87
C GLY A 145 12.99 -25.53 2.50
N TYR A 146 12.76 -26.77 2.01
CA TYR A 146 12.03 -27.07 0.78
C TYR A 146 10.90 -28.09 0.97
N THR A 147 10.76 -28.62 2.19
CA THR A 147 9.80 -29.65 2.58
C THR A 147 8.72 -29.06 3.47
N TRP A 148 7.45 -29.33 3.16
CA TRP A 148 6.34 -28.96 4.02
C TRP A 148 6.43 -29.58 5.42
N SER A 149 6.26 -28.77 6.45
CA SER A 149 6.07 -29.23 7.82
C SER A 149 4.69 -29.85 8.00
N LYS A 150 4.61 -31.18 8.02
CA LYS A 150 3.35 -31.93 8.23
C LYS A 150 2.72 -31.75 9.62
N ILE A 151 3.42 -31.09 10.54
CA ILE A 151 2.88 -30.71 11.85
C ILE A 151 1.90 -29.53 11.70
N TYR A 152 2.25 -28.55 10.86
CA TYR A 152 1.43 -27.35 10.62
C TYR A 152 0.50 -27.51 9.42
N PHE A 153 0.93 -28.29 8.42
CA PHE A 153 0.20 -28.55 7.18
C PHE A 153 0.16 -30.06 6.90
N PRO A 154 -0.76 -30.81 7.54
CA PRO A 154 -0.91 -32.25 7.32
C PRO A 154 -1.16 -32.61 5.84
N ASP A 155 -1.93 -31.78 5.12
CA ASP A 155 -2.23 -31.93 3.69
C ASP A 155 -2.08 -30.57 2.95
N PRO A 156 -0.85 -30.18 2.55
CA PRO A 156 -0.61 -28.90 1.92
C PRO A 156 -1.38 -28.68 0.60
N PRO A 157 -1.47 -29.64 -0.35
CA PRO A 157 -2.31 -29.47 -1.53
C PRO A 157 -3.77 -29.16 -1.21
N ALA A 158 -4.39 -29.86 -0.24
CA ALA A 158 -5.77 -29.57 0.16
C ALA A 158 -5.93 -28.17 0.76
N PHE A 159 -4.95 -27.72 1.55
CA PHE A 159 -4.90 -26.36 2.10
C PHE A 159 -4.76 -25.30 0.99
N LEU A 160 -3.85 -25.49 0.03
CA LEU A 160 -3.65 -24.54 -1.08
C LEU A 160 -4.89 -24.48 -2.00
N ASP A 161 -5.52 -25.62 -2.29
CA ASP A 161 -6.79 -25.67 -2.99
C ASP A 161 -7.89 -24.90 -2.23
N TRP A 162 -7.91 -24.99 -0.90
CA TRP A 162 -8.82 -24.20 -0.06
C TRP A 162 -8.51 -22.70 -0.16
N VAL A 163 -7.24 -22.29 -0.07
CA VAL A 163 -6.81 -20.89 -0.23
C VAL A 163 -7.32 -20.31 -1.56
N HIS A 164 -7.15 -21.03 -2.66
CA HIS A 164 -7.60 -20.58 -3.98
C HIS A 164 -9.12 -20.56 -4.12
N ARG A 165 -9.86 -21.48 -3.47
CA ARG A 165 -11.34 -21.42 -3.40
C ARG A 165 -11.86 -20.19 -2.66
N GLN A 166 -11.09 -19.65 -1.72
CA GLN A 166 -11.41 -18.35 -1.08
C GLN A 166 -11.10 -17.14 -1.99
N GLY A 167 -10.55 -17.37 -3.18
CA GLY A 167 -10.11 -16.30 -4.11
C GLY A 167 -8.76 -15.69 -3.75
N LEU A 168 -8.02 -16.28 -2.82
CA LEU A 168 -6.76 -15.76 -2.31
C LEU A 168 -5.55 -16.25 -3.09
N LYS A 169 -4.44 -15.54 -2.93
CA LYS A 169 -3.12 -15.89 -3.45
C LYS A 169 -2.15 -16.15 -2.32
N THR A 170 -1.13 -16.96 -2.55
CA THR A 170 -0.20 -17.34 -1.47
C THR A 170 1.26 -17.41 -1.90
N THR A 171 2.14 -17.16 -0.92
CA THR A 171 3.59 -17.19 -1.06
C THR A 171 4.24 -17.80 0.17
N LEU A 172 5.43 -18.35 -0.02
CA LEU A 172 6.29 -18.90 1.04
C LEU A 172 7.50 -17.98 1.28
N ASN A 173 7.85 -17.74 2.55
CA ASN A 173 9.16 -17.18 2.93
C ASN A 173 10.26 -18.21 2.64
N MET A 174 11.31 -17.79 1.93
CA MET A 174 12.45 -18.62 1.58
C MET A 174 13.78 -17.94 1.91
N HIS A 175 14.66 -18.70 2.57
CA HIS A 175 16.08 -18.39 2.72
C HIS A 175 16.92 -19.54 2.18
N PRO A 176 17.35 -19.54 0.91
CA PRO A 176 17.91 -20.73 0.28
C PRO A 176 19.40 -21.01 0.59
N ALA A 177 20.04 -20.18 1.44
CA ALA A 177 21.48 -20.17 1.67
C ALA A 177 22.10 -21.49 2.18
N SER A 178 21.37 -22.33 2.91
CA SER A 178 21.91 -23.63 3.37
C SER A 178 22.00 -24.70 2.27
N GLY A 179 21.58 -24.40 1.05
CA GLY A 179 21.46 -25.40 -0.01
C GLY A 179 20.41 -26.47 0.34
N VAL A 180 20.54 -27.66 -0.25
CA VAL A 180 19.56 -28.75 -0.03
C VAL A 180 20.14 -29.77 0.94
N GLN A 181 19.57 -29.82 2.14
CA GLN A 181 20.03 -30.68 3.22
C GLN A 181 19.46 -32.10 3.12
N PRO A 182 20.14 -33.14 3.66
CA PRO A 182 19.67 -34.53 3.54
C PRO A 182 18.32 -34.87 4.16
N HIS A 183 17.80 -33.99 5.03
CA HIS A 183 16.48 -34.15 5.64
C HIS A 183 15.32 -33.69 4.74
N GLU A 184 15.61 -33.01 3.62
CA GLU A 184 14.59 -32.57 2.67
C GLU A 184 14.05 -33.76 1.86
N GLU A 185 12.74 -33.79 1.63
CA GLU A 185 12.10 -34.83 0.80
C GLU A 185 12.67 -34.86 -0.62
N GLN A 186 13.02 -33.69 -1.16
CA GLN A 186 13.56 -33.53 -2.52
C GLN A 186 15.07 -33.78 -2.60
N TYR A 187 15.78 -33.92 -1.48
CA TYR A 187 17.24 -34.07 -1.47
C TYR A 187 17.75 -35.22 -2.35
N PRO A 188 17.19 -36.45 -2.31
CA PRO A 188 17.73 -37.53 -3.14
C PRO A 188 17.68 -37.23 -4.64
N ALA A 189 16.66 -36.50 -5.10
CA ALA A 189 16.54 -36.08 -6.49
C ALA A 189 17.57 -34.98 -6.81
N MET A 190 17.68 -33.95 -5.96
CA MET A 190 18.63 -32.87 -6.13
C MET A 190 20.09 -33.34 -6.09
N ALA A 191 20.44 -34.19 -5.12
CA ALA A 191 21.78 -34.76 -4.98
C ALA A 191 22.18 -35.55 -6.24
N ARG A 192 21.32 -36.44 -6.73
CA ARG A 192 21.56 -37.17 -7.99
C ARG A 192 21.73 -36.23 -9.19
N ALA A 193 20.87 -35.22 -9.30
CA ALA A 193 20.96 -34.23 -10.38
C ALA A 193 22.29 -33.47 -10.35
N MET A 194 22.82 -33.21 -9.14
CA MET A 194 24.11 -32.57 -8.93
C MET A 194 25.32 -33.52 -8.90
N GLY A 195 25.12 -34.83 -9.07
CA GLY A 195 26.20 -35.83 -9.08
C GLY A 195 26.72 -36.21 -7.69
N ILE A 196 25.93 -35.97 -6.65
CA ILE A 196 26.20 -36.37 -5.26
C ILE A 196 25.43 -37.67 -4.99
N ASP A 197 26.10 -38.68 -4.45
CA ASP A 197 25.44 -39.91 -3.99
C ASP A 197 24.60 -39.61 -2.73
N PRO A 198 23.25 -39.73 -2.79
CA PRO A 198 22.39 -39.45 -1.65
C PRO A 198 22.73 -40.28 -0.42
N ALA A 199 23.27 -41.50 -0.58
CA ALA A 199 23.62 -42.38 0.53
C ALA A 199 24.75 -41.83 1.41
N THR A 200 25.53 -40.87 0.91
CA THR A 200 26.59 -40.20 1.67
C THR A 200 26.07 -39.17 2.68
N ASN A 201 24.79 -38.80 2.61
CA ASN A 201 24.18 -37.71 3.40
C ASN A 201 24.95 -36.39 3.34
N LYS A 202 25.65 -36.10 2.23
CA LYS A 202 26.28 -34.81 1.99
C LYS A 202 25.27 -33.84 1.40
N TYR A 203 25.03 -32.71 2.04
CA TYR A 203 24.17 -31.66 1.48
C TYR A 203 24.63 -31.20 0.08
N VAL A 204 23.68 -30.67 -0.69
CA VAL A 204 23.97 -30.01 -1.98
C VAL A 204 24.19 -28.51 -1.69
N PRO A 205 25.42 -27.98 -1.86
CA PRO A 205 25.69 -26.56 -1.58
C PRO A 205 24.88 -25.63 -2.48
N PHE A 206 24.43 -24.51 -1.92
CA PHE A 206 23.72 -23.48 -2.68
C PHE A 206 24.69 -22.76 -3.61
N ASP A 207 24.37 -22.73 -4.91
CA ASP A 207 25.09 -21.91 -5.87
C ASP A 207 24.15 -21.50 -7.01
N ILE A 208 23.39 -20.44 -6.79
CA ILE A 208 22.45 -19.91 -7.79
C ILE A 208 23.17 -19.33 -9.03
N THR A 209 24.49 -19.11 -8.98
CA THR A 209 25.28 -18.71 -10.15
C THR A 209 25.74 -19.89 -11.00
N ASN A 210 25.62 -21.13 -10.50
CA ASN A 210 25.81 -22.33 -11.28
C ASN A 210 24.52 -22.67 -12.05
N LYS A 211 24.55 -22.57 -13.39
CA LYS A 211 23.38 -22.78 -14.24
C LYS A 211 22.73 -24.17 -14.05
N LYS A 212 23.55 -25.22 -13.89
CA LYS A 212 23.05 -26.57 -13.62
C LYS A 212 22.36 -26.66 -12.25
N PHE A 213 22.90 -26.01 -11.23
CA PHE A 213 22.23 -25.91 -9.93
C PHE A 213 20.90 -25.16 -10.07
N ALA A 214 20.89 -23.99 -10.70
CA ALA A 214 19.69 -23.16 -10.85
C ALA A 214 18.56 -23.89 -11.60
N GLU A 215 18.86 -24.56 -12.72
CA GLU A 215 17.87 -25.35 -13.47
C GLU A 215 17.25 -26.46 -12.61
N ASN A 216 18.08 -27.17 -11.82
CA ASN A 216 17.58 -28.20 -10.91
C ASN A 216 16.87 -27.61 -9.69
N TYR A 217 17.32 -26.48 -9.18
CA TYR A 217 16.70 -25.73 -8.09
C TYR A 217 15.27 -25.33 -8.44
N PHE A 218 15.03 -24.83 -9.66
CA PHE A 218 13.66 -24.55 -10.12
C PHE A 218 12.88 -25.83 -10.36
N LYS A 219 13.40 -26.74 -11.17
CA LYS A 219 12.69 -27.96 -11.59
C LYS A 219 12.31 -28.89 -10.44
N ILE A 220 13.20 -29.05 -9.47
CA ILE A 220 13.06 -30.05 -8.39
C ILE A 220 12.45 -29.42 -7.13
N LEU A 221 12.73 -28.16 -6.84
CA LEU A 221 12.32 -27.54 -5.57
C LEU A 221 11.17 -26.54 -5.72
N HIS A 222 11.06 -25.80 -6.83
CA HIS A 222 10.08 -24.70 -6.95
C HIS A 222 8.89 -25.04 -7.83
N HIS A 223 9.12 -25.60 -9.02
CA HIS A 223 8.04 -25.95 -9.93
C HIS A 223 7.03 -26.93 -9.30
N PRO A 224 7.42 -27.90 -8.45
CA PRO A 224 6.45 -28.70 -7.70
C PRO A 224 5.60 -27.86 -6.74
N LEU A 225 6.20 -26.97 -5.94
CA LEU A 225 5.45 -26.08 -5.04
C LEU A 225 4.48 -25.16 -5.80
N GLU A 226 4.89 -24.65 -6.96
CA GLU A 226 3.99 -23.87 -7.82
C GLU A 226 2.86 -24.71 -8.43
N GLN A 227 3.12 -25.99 -8.75
CA GLN A 227 2.11 -26.93 -9.25
C GLN A 227 1.11 -27.31 -8.15
N GLU A 228 1.56 -27.38 -6.90
CA GLU A 228 0.70 -27.59 -5.72
C GLU A 228 -0.20 -26.37 -5.43
N GLY A 229 0.21 -25.17 -5.84
CA GLY A 229 -0.63 -23.96 -5.71
C GLY A 229 0.08 -22.71 -5.17
N ILE A 230 1.38 -22.73 -4.96
CA ILE A 230 2.12 -21.51 -4.61
C ILE A 230 2.14 -20.54 -5.80
N ASP A 231 1.68 -19.31 -5.59
CA ASP A 231 1.52 -18.33 -6.67
C ASP A 231 2.82 -17.54 -6.95
N PHE A 232 3.62 -17.27 -5.92
CA PHE A 232 4.92 -16.61 -6.00
C PHE A 232 5.76 -16.88 -4.74
N PHE A 233 6.99 -16.34 -4.68
CA PHE A 233 7.93 -16.58 -3.58
C PHE A 233 8.43 -15.30 -2.91
N TRP A 234 8.60 -15.38 -1.59
CA TRP A 234 9.31 -14.38 -0.81
C TRP A 234 10.78 -14.80 -0.64
N LEU A 235 11.66 -14.11 -1.34
CA LEU A 235 13.11 -14.31 -1.37
C LEU A 235 13.78 -13.42 -0.33
N ASP A 236 13.88 -13.90 0.91
CA ASP A 236 14.36 -13.12 2.03
C ASP A 236 15.90 -13.22 2.22
N TRP A 237 16.65 -12.91 1.16
CA TRP A 237 18.10 -13.09 1.17
C TRP A 237 18.84 -12.09 2.06
N GLN A 238 19.56 -12.60 3.08
CA GLN A 238 20.36 -11.78 4.01
C GLN A 238 21.65 -12.47 4.51
N GLN A 239 21.95 -13.68 4.05
CA GLN A 239 22.96 -14.55 4.64
C GLN A 239 24.38 -14.24 4.15
N GLU A 240 24.54 -13.94 2.87
CA GLU A 240 25.84 -13.73 2.25
C GLU A 240 25.84 -12.49 1.36
N GLN A 241 26.99 -11.84 1.28
CA GLN A 241 27.18 -10.62 0.48
C GLN A 241 27.72 -10.90 -0.93
N ASN A 242 28.29 -12.08 -1.16
CA ASN A 242 28.98 -12.46 -2.39
C ASN A 242 28.42 -13.77 -2.93
N THR A 243 28.72 -14.06 -4.20
CA THR A 243 28.47 -15.37 -4.83
C THR A 243 29.80 -15.98 -5.27
N ASN A 244 29.75 -17.18 -5.88
CA ASN A 244 30.92 -17.81 -6.49
C ASN A 244 31.42 -17.07 -7.75
N VAL A 245 30.66 -16.12 -8.28
CA VAL A 245 31.05 -15.24 -9.40
C VAL A 245 31.33 -13.84 -8.84
N THR A 246 32.56 -13.37 -9.04
CA THR A 246 33.03 -12.09 -8.47
C THR A 246 32.17 -10.91 -8.93
N GLY A 247 31.75 -10.06 -8.00
CA GLY A 247 31.00 -8.83 -8.28
C GLY A 247 29.48 -9.01 -8.47
N VAL A 248 28.98 -10.25 -8.44
CA VAL A 248 27.53 -10.52 -8.52
C VAL A 248 26.88 -10.28 -7.17
N ASN A 249 25.89 -9.39 -7.16
CA ASN A 249 25.02 -9.20 -5.99
C ASN A 249 24.05 -10.39 -5.87
N PRO A 250 24.07 -11.15 -4.76
CA PRO A 250 23.25 -12.35 -4.61
C PRO A 250 21.75 -12.08 -4.71
N THR A 251 21.25 -11.05 -4.04
CA THR A 251 19.83 -10.67 -4.08
C THR A 251 19.40 -10.31 -5.49
N TRP A 252 20.21 -9.53 -6.21
CA TRP A 252 19.90 -9.16 -7.59
C TRP A 252 19.81 -10.38 -8.49
N TRP A 253 20.78 -11.30 -8.36
CA TRP A 253 20.85 -12.51 -9.19
C TRP A 253 19.73 -13.50 -8.88
N LEU A 254 19.40 -13.68 -7.60
CA LEU A 254 18.28 -14.51 -7.17
C LEU A 254 16.95 -13.98 -7.74
N ASN A 255 16.75 -12.67 -7.70
CA ASN A 255 15.56 -12.05 -8.28
C ASN A 255 15.49 -12.23 -9.80
N TYR A 256 16.60 -12.00 -10.50
CA TYR A 256 16.67 -12.21 -11.95
C TYR A 256 16.31 -13.65 -12.33
N THR A 257 16.93 -14.63 -11.66
CA THR A 257 16.75 -16.05 -12.00
C THR A 257 15.32 -16.52 -11.74
N HIS A 258 14.72 -16.17 -10.59
CA HIS A 258 13.32 -16.50 -10.31
C HIS A 258 12.35 -15.79 -11.27
N PHE A 259 12.54 -14.49 -11.50
CA PHE A 259 11.63 -13.70 -12.34
C PHE A 259 11.62 -14.21 -13.78
N THR A 260 12.80 -14.46 -14.34
CA THR A 260 12.94 -14.92 -15.73
C THR A 260 12.54 -16.38 -15.91
N ASP A 261 12.67 -17.25 -14.90
CA ASP A 261 12.10 -18.60 -14.94
C ASP A 261 10.56 -18.54 -15.08
N MET A 262 9.88 -17.73 -14.27
CA MET A 262 8.43 -17.54 -14.36
C MET A 262 8.02 -16.96 -15.72
N GLU A 263 8.72 -15.92 -16.17
CA GLU A 263 8.42 -15.21 -17.42
C GLU A 263 8.55 -16.12 -18.64
N ARG A 264 9.63 -16.90 -18.72
CA ARG A 264 9.89 -17.85 -19.82
C ARG A 264 8.86 -18.98 -19.89
N ARG A 265 8.18 -19.27 -18.77
CA ARG A 265 7.05 -20.21 -18.69
C ARG A 265 5.70 -19.56 -18.97
N GLY A 266 5.68 -18.30 -19.41
CA GLY A 266 4.45 -17.58 -19.78
C GLY A 266 3.67 -17.01 -18.60
N LYS A 267 4.20 -17.09 -17.37
CA LYS A 267 3.57 -16.52 -16.18
C LYS A 267 3.89 -15.02 -16.09
N ARG A 268 2.95 -14.23 -15.58
CA ARG A 268 3.23 -12.85 -15.16
C ARG A 268 4.01 -12.92 -13.85
N PRO A 269 5.31 -12.59 -13.82
CA PRO A 269 6.10 -12.85 -12.64
C PRO A 269 5.76 -11.89 -11.51
N LEU A 270 5.88 -12.39 -10.29
CA LEU A 270 5.84 -11.61 -9.06
C LEU A 270 6.82 -12.26 -8.09
N LEU A 271 7.58 -11.44 -7.38
CA LEU A 271 8.44 -11.86 -6.29
C LEU A 271 8.11 -11.02 -5.06
N PHE A 272 8.69 -11.37 -3.92
CA PHE A 272 8.73 -10.51 -2.75
C PHE A 272 10.12 -10.58 -2.14
N HIS A 273 10.89 -9.50 -2.07
CA HIS A 273 12.34 -9.62 -1.81
C HIS A 273 13.00 -8.35 -1.23
N ARG A 274 14.26 -8.45 -0.78
CA ARG A 274 15.05 -7.32 -0.26
C ARG A 274 15.69 -6.47 -1.37
N TRP A 275 16.21 -5.29 -1.04
CA TRP A 275 16.85 -4.39 -2.02
C TRP A 275 18.10 -4.99 -2.70
N GLY A 276 18.04 -5.23 -4.02
CA GLY A 276 19.16 -5.76 -4.82
C GLY A 276 20.04 -4.72 -5.53
N GLY A 277 19.78 -3.42 -5.42
CA GLY A 277 20.55 -2.38 -6.11
C GLY A 277 19.89 -1.83 -7.39
N LEU A 278 20.61 -1.01 -8.14
CA LEU A 278 20.12 -0.48 -9.43
C LEU A 278 19.83 -1.63 -10.42
N GLY A 279 18.83 -1.43 -11.28
CA GLY A 279 18.29 -2.43 -12.19
C GLY A 279 17.30 -3.42 -11.56
N ASN A 280 17.20 -3.45 -10.24
CA ASN A 280 16.34 -4.40 -9.53
C ASN A 280 14.85 -4.00 -9.57
N HIS A 281 14.52 -2.78 -10.01
CA HIS A 281 13.13 -2.33 -10.26
C HIS A 281 12.38 -3.21 -11.26
N ARG A 282 13.11 -4.06 -11.99
CA ARG A 282 12.59 -5.07 -12.89
C ARG A 282 11.95 -6.28 -12.21
N TYR A 283 12.17 -6.51 -10.91
CA TYR A 283 11.89 -7.82 -10.30
C TYR A 283 10.97 -7.76 -9.09
N GLN A 284 9.89 -7.01 -9.17
CA GLN A 284 9.15 -6.55 -7.99
C GLN A 284 8.43 -7.71 -7.29
N VAL A 285 8.09 -7.60 -6.00
CA VAL A 285 8.01 -6.47 -5.07
C VAL A 285 9.21 -6.42 -4.11
N GLY A 286 9.74 -5.21 -3.86
CA GLY A 286 10.76 -5.04 -2.81
C GLY A 286 10.16 -4.72 -1.45
N PHE A 287 10.86 -5.02 -0.36
CA PHE A 287 10.46 -4.57 0.97
C PHE A 287 11.55 -3.88 1.78
N SER A 288 11.09 -3.10 2.76
CA SER A 288 11.93 -2.23 3.56
C SER A 288 12.78 -2.96 4.58
N GLY A 289 12.61 -4.26 4.82
CA GLY A 289 13.26 -4.92 5.95
C GLY A 289 12.61 -4.62 7.30
N ASP A 290 13.35 -4.99 8.34
CA ASP A 290 12.85 -5.28 9.68
C ASP A 290 12.83 -4.00 10.54
N THR A 291 11.83 -3.16 10.29
CA THR A 291 11.68 -1.86 10.97
C THR A 291 11.23 -1.96 12.43
N ILE A 292 11.64 -0.99 13.24
CA ILE A 292 11.16 -0.87 14.62
C ILE A 292 9.84 -0.10 14.65
N ALA A 293 8.83 -0.65 15.34
CA ALA A 293 7.49 -0.08 15.48
C ALA A 293 7.48 1.14 16.41
N VAL A 294 7.81 2.32 15.86
CA VAL A 294 7.76 3.63 16.54
C VAL A 294 7.32 4.72 15.56
N TRP A 295 6.81 5.85 16.08
CA TRP A 295 6.37 7.01 15.29
C TRP A 295 7.43 7.53 14.32
N ASP A 296 8.70 7.61 14.74
CA ASP A 296 9.79 8.05 13.88
C ASP A 296 9.95 7.16 12.63
N SER A 297 9.75 5.85 12.77
CA SER A 297 9.84 4.90 11.65
C SER A 297 8.68 5.13 10.68
N LEU A 298 7.46 5.30 11.20
CA LEU A 298 6.30 5.68 10.39
C LEU A 298 6.52 7.04 9.71
N GLY A 299 7.16 8.00 10.36
CA GLY A 299 7.49 9.30 9.79
C GLY A 299 8.52 9.23 8.66
N PHE A 300 9.40 8.23 8.67
CA PHE A 300 10.44 8.07 7.65
C PHE A 300 9.97 7.28 6.42
N GLN A 301 9.09 6.29 6.60
CA GLN A 301 8.71 5.37 5.52
C GLN A 301 7.99 6.01 4.30
N PRO A 302 7.14 7.06 4.44
CA PRO A 302 6.61 7.81 3.31
C PRO A 302 7.72 8.43 2.45
N TYR A 303 8.65 9.16 3.08
CA TYR A 303 9.82 9.73 2.41
C TYR A 303 10.69 8.65 1.75
N PHE A 304 10.94 7.56 2.47
CA PHE A 304 11.70 6.42 1.96
C PHE A 304 11.06 5.84 0.68
N THR A 305 9.74 5.67 0.69
CA THR A 305 8.97 5.13 -0.45
C THR A 305 9.00 6.06 -1.64
N ALA A 306 8.72 7.35 -1.44
CA ALA A 306 8.78 8.34 -2.52
C ALA A 306 10.20 8.46 -3.09
N THR A 307 11.23 8.40 -2.25
CA THR A 307 12.62 8.47 -2.70
C THR A 307 13.04 7.22 -3.49
N ALA A 308 12.49 6.04 -3.20
CA ALA A 308 12.76 4.83 -3.97
C ALA A 308 12.33 4.95 -5.45
N ALA A 309 11.34 5.80 -5.76
CA ALA A 309 10.94 6.10 -7.13
C ALA A 309 12.08 6.75 -7.95
N ASN A 310 13.04 7.43 -7.31
CA ASN A 310 14.20 8.05 -7.98
C ASN A 310 15.17 7.05 -8.61
N VAL A 311 14.96 5.76 -8.40
CA VAL A 311 15.72 4.67 -9.03
C VAL A 311 14.80 3.70 -9.77
N GLY A 312 13.58 4.15 -10.11
CA GLY A 312 12.55 3.35 -10.76
C GLY A 312 11.88 2.32 -9.85
N TYR A 313 12.24 2.28 -8.56
CA TYR A 313 11.77 1.24 -7.65
C TYR A 313 10.46 1.64 -6.97
N GLY A 314 9.37 1.60 -7.75
CA GLY A 314 8.06 2.10 -7.34
C GLY A 314 7.21 1.16 -6.48
N TYR A 315 7.47 -0.15 -6.51
CA TYR A 315 6.69 -1.13 -5.74
C TYR A 315 7.45 -1.56 -4.48
N TRP A 316 7.34 -0.70 -3.47
CA TRP A 316 7.90 -0.91 -2.15
C TRP A 316 6.82 -1.34 -1.16
N SER A 317 7.04 -2.46 -0.49
CA SER A 317 6.27 -2.91 0.67
C SER A 317 6.99 -2.57 1.97
N HIS A 318 6.23 -2.33 3.02
CA HIS A 318 6.76 -2.21 4.38
C HIS A 318 6.14 -3.29 5.26
N ASP A 319 6.68 -3.46 6.46
CA ASP A 319 5.98 -4.17 7.53
C ASP A 319 4.98 -3.18 8.13
N ILE A 320 3.74 -3.15 7.62
CA ILE A 320 2.73 -2.21 8.14
C ILE A 320 2.41 -2.56 9.59
N GLY A 321 2.68 -1.61 10.50
CA GLY A 321 2.69 -1.80 11.96
C GLY A 321 4.07 -2.03 12.59
N GLY A 322 5.13 -2.08 11.77
CA GLY A 322 6.52 -2.33 12.14
C GLY A 322 6.86 -3.82 12.32
N HIS A 323 8.12 -4.18 12.07
CA HIS A 323 8.58 -5.57 12.20
C HIS A 323 8.68 -6.01 13.66
N MET A 324 9.29 -5.17 14.49
CA MET A 324 9.63 -5.49 15.87
C MET A 324 9.24 -4.34 16.78
N ARG A 325 8.81 -4.67 18.00
CA ARG A 325 8.51 -3.65 19.01
C ARG A 325 9.80 -2.95 19.44
N ALA A 326 9.70 -1.70 19.88
CA ALA A 326 10.84 -0.91 20.34
C ALA A 326 11.74 -1.64 21.36
N ASN A 327 11.14 -2.48 22.21
CA ASN A 327 11.82 -3.18 23.30
C ASN A 327 12.47 -4.51 22.88
N LEU A 328 12.34 -4.90 21.60
CA LEU A 328 12.94 -6.11 21.02
C LEU A 328 14.16 -5.81 20.13
N GLY A 329 14.35 -4.57 19.68
CA GLY A 329 15.41 -4.16 18.75
C GLY A 329 16.81 -4.00 19.36
N SER A 330 16.90 -4.09 20.68
CA SER A 330 18.12 -4.25 21.47
C SER A 330 17.77 -5.25 22.56
N LYS A 331 18.72 -6.13 22.94
CA LYS A 331 18.55 -7.19 23.96
C LYS A 331 17.39 -6.89 24.92
N PRO A 332 16.41 -7.81 25.11
CA PRO A 332 15.22 -7.51 25.90
C PRO A 332 15.62 -6.98 27.26
N GLU A 333 15.48 -5.67 27.46
CA GLU A 333 15.57 -5.09 28.79
C GLU A 333 14.29 -5.51 29.52
N ALA A 334 14.43 -6.45 30.44
CA ALA A 334 13.35 -6.90 31.28
C ALA A 334 12.74 -5.68 32.01
N GLY A 335 11.48 -5.36 31.73
CA GLY A 335 10.74 -4.30 32.42
C GLY A 335 10.23 -3.16 31.55
N VAL A 336 10.51 -3.11 30.23
CA VAL A 336 9.93 -2.07 29.38
C VAL A 336 8.51 -2.45 28.97
N GLN A 337 7.53 -1.69 29.46
CA GLN A 337 6.12 -1.91 29.16
C GLN A 337 5.82 -1.72 27.66
N PRO A 338 4.77 -2.39 27.13
CA PRO A 338 4.13 -2.02 25.89
C PRO A 338 3.96 -0.51 25.75
N ASP A 339 4.30 0.05 24.59
CA ASP A 339 3.93 1.43 24.27
C ASP A 339 2.39 1.57 24.38
N PRO A 340 1.86 2.40 25.29
CA PRO A 340 0.42 2.59 25.46
C PRO A 340 -0.26 3.13 24.19
N ASP A 341 0.50 3.76 23.28
CA ASP A 341 -0.01 4.35 22.03
C ASP A 341 -0.01 3.36 20.84
N TYR A 342 0.32 2.09 21.08
CA TYR A 342 0.44 1.08 20.01
C TYR A 342 -0.81 0.94 19.12
N PRO A 343 -2.06 0.98 19.65
CA PRO A 343 -3.26 0.95 18.81
C PRO A 343 -3.36 2.13 17.83
N GLU A 344 -2.98 3.33 18.27
CA GLU A 344 -3.02 4.51 17.40
C GLU A 344 -1.90 4.45 16.36
N LEU A 345 -0.68 4.13 16.78
CA LEU A 345 0.46 3.98 15.86
C LEU A 345 0.12 2.97 14.76
N TYR A 346 -0.43 1.80 15.11
CA TYR A 346 -0.83 0.80 14.13
C TYR A 346 -1.95 1.32 13.21
N THR A 347 -2.94 2.04 13.77
CA THR A 347 -4.01 2.67 12.98
C THR A 347 -3.45 3.64 11.94
N ARG A 348 -2.55 4.55 12.33
CA ARG A 348 -1.94 5.52 11.41
C ARG A 348 -1.06 4.84 10.36
N TRP A 349 -0.40 3.74 10.71
CA TRP A 349 0.38 2.94 9.78
C TRP A 349 -0.51 2.25 8.72
N ILE A 350 -1.65 1.70 9.12
CA ILE A 350 -2.63 1.09 8.21
C ILE A 350 -3.25 2.15 7.29
N GLN A 351 -3.59 3.33 7.83
CA GLN A 351 -4.08 4.46 7.05
C GLN A 351 -3.09 4.91 5.98
N TRP A 352 -1.80 5.04 6.33
CA TRP A 352 -0.77 5.30 5.33
C TRP A 352 -0.62 4.13 4.34
N GLY A 353 -0.68 2.90 4.83
CA GLY A 353 -0.59 1.69 4.02
C GLY A 353 -1.67 1.60 2.93
N ALA A 354 -2.86 2.18 3.13
CA ALA A 354 -3.86 2.28 2.08
C ALA A 354 -3.38 3.11 0.86
N PHE A 355 -2.45 4.04 1.10
CA PHE A 355 -1.84 4.93 0.10
C PHE A 355 -0.35 4.62 -0.17
N SER A 356 0.15 3.46 0.26
CA SER A 356 1.47 2.96 -0.14
C SER A 356 1.37 2.10 -1.41
N PRO A 357 2.50 1.71 -2.06
CA PRO A 357 2.44 0.82 -3.21
C PRO A 357 1.82 -0.54 -2.90
N ILE A 358 2.15 -1.12 -1.75
CA ILE A 358 1.71 -2.45 -1.30
C ILE A 358 1.27 -2.38 0.16
N LEU A 359 0.02 -2.77 0.44
CA LEU A 359 -0.54 -2.87 1.79
C LEU A 359 -0.33 -4.28 2.35
N ARG A 360 0.78 -4.48 3.06
CA ARG A 360 1.12 -5.74 3.71
C ARG A 360 1.40 -5.55 5.20
N THR A 361 0.58 -6.15 6.04
CA THR A 361 0.88 -6.26 7.48
C THR A 361 2.04 -7.24 7.66
N HIS A 362 2.90 -7.00 8.64
CA HIS A 362 3.92 -7.98 9.03
C HIS A 362 4.48 -7.67 10.41
N THR A 363 5.07 -8.67 11.05
CA THR A 363 5.81 -8.55 12.29
C THR A 363 6.58 -9.84 12.57
N THR A 364 7.61 -9.73 13.40
CA THR A 364 8.33 -10.85 14.00
C THR A 364 7.42 -11.74 14.85
N LYS A 365 7.93 -12.92 15.21
CA LYS A 365 7.24 -13.95 16.01
C LYS A 365 7.09 -13.56 17.48
N ASP A 366 6.23 -12.58 17.71
CA ASP A 366 5.88 -12.01 19.01
C ASP A 366 4.36 -12.07 19.24
N PRO A 367 3.87 -12.77 20.27
CA PRO A 367 2.43 -12.83 20.59
C PRO A 367 1.82 -11.46 20.87
N GLN A 368 2.60 -10.48 21.33
CA GLN A 368 2.13 -9.13 21.66
C GLN A 368 2.05 -8.20 20.43
N SER A 369 2.61 -8.61 19.30
CA SER A 369 2.54 -7.88 18.04
C SER A 369 1.34 -8.38 17.22
N GLU A 370 0.15 -7.93 17.60
CA GLU A 370 -1.10 -8.29 16.94
C GLU A 370 -1.28 -7.55 15.61
N ARG A 371 -1.79 -8.24 14.58
CA ARG A 371 -2.07 -7.67 13.26
C ARG A 371 -3.54 -7.75 12.87
N ARG A 372 -4.34 -8.59 13.54
CA ARG A 372 -5.80 -8.65 13.35
C ARG A 372 -6.40 -7.35 13.84
N ILE A 373 -6.91 -6.54 12.92
CA ILE A 373 -7.39 -5.19 13.28
C ILE A 373 -8.61 -5.22 14.20
N TRP A 374 -9.39 -6.31 14.15
CA TRP A 374 -10.56 -6.53 15.00
C TRP A 374 -10.21 -6.95 16.44
N ALA A 375 -8.94 -7.24 16.73
CA ALA A 375 -8.47 -7.48 18.09
C ALA A 375 -8.20 -6.17 18.87
N TYR A 376 -8.27 -5.01 18.21
CA TYR A 376 -8.06 -3.70 18.81
C TYR A 376 -9.38 -3.06 19.28
N PRO A 377 -9.34 -2.07 20.19
CA PRO A 377 -10.53 -1.35 20.61
C PRO A 377 -11.32 -0.77 19.44
N ALA A 378 -12.65 -0.76 19.55
CA ALA A 378 -13.59 -0.51 18.44
C ALA A 378 -13.26 0.74 17.60
N LYS A 379 -12.88 1.86 18.24
CA LYS A 379 -12.54 3.10 17.52
C LYS A 379 -11.34 2.94 16.56
N TYR A 380 -10.33 2.16 16.95
CA TYR A 380 -9.16 1.87 16.13
C TYR A 380 -9.48 0.82 15.07
N ALA A 381 -10.20 -0.25 15.46
CA ALA A 381 -10.62 -1.30 14.54
C ALA A 381 -11.47 -0.75 13.38
N ALA A 382 -12.42 0.15 13.67
CA ALA A 382 -13.24 0.80 12.66
C ALA A 382 -12.40 1.67 11.70
N ALA A 383 -11.52 2.54 12.25
CA ALA A 383 -10.66 3.39 11.43
C ALA A 383 -9.69 2.59 10.54
N MET A 384 -9.18 1.46 11.04
CA MET A 384 -8.37 0.53 10.25
C MET A 384 -9.22 -0.14 9.16
N ARG A 385 -10.41 -0.65 9.49
CA ARG A 385 -11.29 -1.31 8.51
C ARG A 385 -11.65 -0.36 7.37
N ASP A 386 -11.96 0.89 7.66
CA ASP A 386 -12.28 1.90 6.64
C ASP A 386 -11.09 2.15 5.70
N ALA A 387 -9.85 2.12 6.21
CA ALA A 387 -8.65 2.23 5.39
C ALA A 387 -8.45 1.00 4.48
N TYR A 388 -8.71 -0.22 4.96
CA TYR A 388 -8.70 -1.44 4.12
C TYR A 388 -9.75 -1.37 3.01
N LEU A 389 -10.97 -0.95 3.34
CA LEU A 389 -12.05 -0.81 2.35
C LEU A 389 -11.72 0.28 1.32
N LEU A 390 -11.11 1.39 1.75
CA LEU A 390 -10.65 2.43 0.86
C LEU A 390 -9.55 1.90 -0.08
N ARG A 391 -8.55 1.18 0.44
CA ARG A 391 -7.51 0.53 -0.37
C ARG A 391 -8.11 -0.35 -1.46
N GLU A 392 -9.01 -1.24 -1.07
CA GLU A 392 -9.67 -2.17 -1.98
C GLU A 392 -10.45 -1.44 -3.07
N SER A 393 -11.18 -0.39 -2.68
CA SER A 393 -11.92 0.42 -3.64
C SER A 393 -11.00 1.17 -4.61
N LEU A 394 -9.75 1.47 -4.26
CA LEU A 394 -8.81 2.23 -5.11
C LEU A 394 -8.06 1.36 -6.14
N ILE A 395 -8.26 0.03 -6.16
CA ILE A 395 -7.51 -0.85 -7.07
C ILE A 395 -7.56 -0.40 -8.54
N PRO A 396 -8.68 0.03 -9.14
CA PRO A 396 -8.68 0.50 -10.52
C PRO A 396 -7.76 1.72 -10.77
N TYR A 397 -7.71 2.67 -9.85
CA TYR A 397 -6.80 3.82 -9.90
C TYR A 397 -5.34 3.38 -9.74
N ILE A 398 -5.06 2.53 -8.75
CA ILE A 398 -3.73 1.99 -8.46
C ILE A 398 -3.20 1.18 -9.65
N TYR A 399 -4.03 0.32 -10.22
CA TYR A 399 -3.68 -0.54 -11.35
C TYR A 399 -3.44 0.26 -12.63
N THR A 400 -4.19 1.34 -12.83
CA THR A 400 -3.93 2.30 -13.90
C THR A 400 -2.59 3.02 -13.70
N ALA A 401 -2.28 3.48 -12.48
CA ALA A 401 -0.98 4.08 -12.19
C ALA A 401 0.18 3.09 -12.34
N ALA A 402 -0.05 1.82 -12.00
CA ALA A 402 0.93 0.76 -12.24
C ALA A 402 1.20 0.59 -13.75
N ARG A 403 0.17 0.66 -14.59
CA ARG A 403 0.35 0.68 -16.05
C ARG A 403 1.13 1.91 -16.51
N THR A 404 0.85 3.08 -15.96
CA THR A 404 1.63 4.29 -16.22
C THR A 404 3.11 4.10 -15.86
N ALA A 405 3.42 3.44 -14.75
CA ALA A 405 4.81 3.14 -14.37
C ALA A 405 5.51 2.24 -15.41
N TYR A 406 4.81 1.23 -15.94
CA TYR A 406 5.33 0.37 -17.01
C TYR A 406 5.62 1.15 -18.31
N ASP A 407 4.75 2.10 -18.68
CA ASP A 407 4.89 2.86 -19.93
C ASP A 407 5.86 4.04 -19.83
N SER A 408 5.97 4.68 -18.65
CA SER A 408 6.63 5.98 -18.47
C SER A 408 7.69 6.04 -17.37
N ALA A 409 7.92 4.95 -16.64
CA ALA A 409 8.78 4.88 -15.44
C ALA A 409 8.28 5.68 -14.21
N ILE A 410 7.15 6.39 -14.30
CA ILE A 410 6.61 7.18 -13.19
C ILE A 410 5.83 6.29 -12.23
N SER A 411 6.38 6.12 -11.04
CA SER A 411 5.84 5.25 -10.00
C SER A 411 4.55 5.80 -9.38
N LEU A 412 3.71 4.91 -8.86
CA LEU A 412 2.47 5.27 -8.15
C LEU A 412 2.76 6.28 -7.03
N CYS A 413 3.67 5.98 -6.12
CA CYS A 413 4.15 6.93 -5.12
C CYS A 413 5.39 7.61 -5.65
N HIS A 414 5.37 8.94 -5.79
CA HIS A 414 6.54 9.69 -6.25
C HIS A 414 6.59 11.09 -5.61
N PRO A 415 7.79 11.66 -5.46
CA PRO A 415 7.97 12.90 -4.74
C PRO A 415 7.46 14.10 -5.53
N LEU A 416 7.05 15.16 -4.82
CA LEU A 416 6.45 16.35 -5.42
C LEU A 416 7.41 17.08 -6.38
N TYR A 417 8.72 16.99 -6.16
CA TYR A 417 9.71 17.66 -7.02
C TYR A 417 9.77 17.10 -8.45
N TYR A 418 9.10 15.98 -8.75
CA TYR A 418 8.94 15.54 -10.14
C TYR A 418 8.06 16.48 -10.97
N ASP A 419 7.09 17.12 -10.34
CA ASP A 419 6.15 18.04 -10.98
C ASP A 419 6.49 19.51 -10.70
N TYR A 420 7.19 19.76 -9.58
CA TYR A 420 7.52 21.11 -9.11
C TYR A 420 9.02 21.24 -8.78
N PRO A 421 9.93 20.99 -9.73
CA PRO A 421 11.37 20.98 -9.46
C PRO A 421 11.94 22.36 -9.07
N GLU A 422 11.26 23.45 -9.42
CA GLU A 422 11.67 24.81 -9.04
C GLU A 422 11.17 25.25 -7.66
N ALA A 423 10.22 24.51 -7.07
CA ALA A 423 9.68 24.84 -5.75
C ALA A 423 10.55 24.22 -4.67
N ALA A 424 11.18 25.04 -3.83
CA ALA A 424 12.00 24.56 -2.72
C ALA A 424 11.19 23.67 -1.77
N GLU A 425 9.93 24.00 -1.57
CA GLU A 425 8.98 23.28 -0.74
C GLU A 425 8.81 21.81 -1.15
N ALA A 426 8.88 21.51 -2.46
CA ALA A 426 8.76 20.16 -2.96
C ALA A 426 9.89 19.23 -2.46
N TYR A 427 11.01 19.80 -2.01
CA TYR A 427 12.14 19.09 -1.40
C TYR A 427 12.16 19.19 0.14
N GLU A 428 11.54 20.23 0.72
CA GLU A 428 11.46 20.46 2.16
C GLU A 428 10.41 19.56 2.82
N TYR A 429 9.23 19.42 2.20
CA TYR A 429 8.10 18.62 2.69
C TYR A 429 8.23 17.16 2.25
N LYS A 430 9.23 16.49 2.84
CA LYS A 430 9.71 15.14 2.44
C LYS A 430 8.73 14.00 2.69
N ASP A 431 7.80 14.19 3.60
CA ASP A 431 6.77 13.25 4.01
C ASP A 431 5.47 13.40 3.19
N GLU A 432 5.49 14.24 2.16
CA GLU A 432 4.42 14.40 1.17
C GLU A 432 4.83 13.75 -0.17
N TYR A 433 3.86 13.15 -0.84
CA TYR A 433 4.07 12.55 -2.16
C TYR A 433 2.79 12.57 -2.98
N LEU A 434 2.94 12.49 -4.30
CA LEU A 434 1.82 12.19 -5.18
C LEU A 434 1.56 10.68 -5.16
N PHE A 435 0.30 10.32 -4.97
CA PHE A 435 -0.23 8.97 -5.13
C PHE A 435 -1.01 8.90 -6.46
N GLY A 436 -0.35 8.37 -7.48
CA GLY A 436 -0.77 8.46 -8.87
C GLY A 436 -0.71 9.91 -9.37
N ARG A 437 -1.62 10.26 -10.28
CA ARG A 437 -1.63 11.58 -10.94
C ARG A 437 -2.35 12.66 -10.13
N ASP A 438 -3.35 12.26 -9.35
CA ASP A 438 -4.45 13.14 -8.93
C ASP A 438 -4.52 13.39 -7.42
N MET A 439 -3.77 12.64 -6.60
CA MET A 439 -3.82 12.75 -5.13
C MET A 439 -2.45 13.12 -4.55
N LEU A 440 -2.41 14.10 -3.67
CA LEU A 440 -1.29 14.37 -2.76
C LEU A 440 -1.64 13.77 -1.39
N VAL A 441 -0.72 13.00 -0.82
CA VAL A 441 -0.91 12.33 0.48
C VAL A 441 0.13 12.84 1.47
N ALA A 442 -0.31 13.21 2.67
CA ALA A 442 0.55 13.70 3.75
C ALA A 442 0.28 12.90 5.05
N PRO A 443 0.86 11.70 5.22
CA PRO A 443 0.53 10.80 6.32
C PRO A 443 0.76 11.41 7.70
N ILE A 444 -0.11 11.06 8.65
CA ILE A 444 0.05 11.43 10.06
C ILE A 444 1.02 10.44 10.71
N SER A 445 2.10 10.98 11.26
CA SER A 445 3.20 10.21 11.86
C SER A 445 3.51 10.67 13.29
N ALA A 446 2.50 11.21 13.98
CA ALA A 446 2.56 11.61 15.38
C ALA A 446 1.21 11.29 16.05
N PRO A 447 1.20 11.00 17.37
CA PRO A 447 -0.02 10.69 18.10
C PRO A 447 -0.95 11.91 18.18
N ILE A 448 -2.25 11.67 18.38
CA ILE A 448 -3.19 12.73 18.76
C ILE A 448 -2.81 13.31 20.11
N SER A 449 -3.06 14.61 20.29
CA SER A 449 -2.88 15.27 21.59
C SER A 449 -3.96 14.83 22.58
N ASP A 450 -3.58 14.45 23.79
CA ASP A 450 -4.53 14.10 24.87
C ASP A 450 -5.58 15.19 25.11
N ALA A 451 -5.18 16.47 24.99
CA ALA A 451 -6.04 17.61 25.29
C ALA A 451 -7.06 17.94 24.18
N SER A 452 -6.73 17.66 22.92
CA SER A 452 -7.60 18.00 21.78
C SER A 452 -8.22 16.78 21.10
N GLN A 453 -7.65 15.58 21.32
CA GLN A 453 -7.93 14.35 20.57
C GLN A 453 -7.70 14.49 19.05
N LEU A 454 -6.83 15.43 18.65
CA LEU A 454 -6.44 15.68 17.26
C LEU A 454 -4.94 15.56 17.08
N ALA A 455 -4.52 15.12 15.89
CA ALA A 455 -3.13 15.17 15.44
C ALA A 455 -2.94 16.37 14.50
N THR A 456 -1.84 17.08 14.63
CA THR A 456 -1.55 18.26 13.81
C THR A 456 -0.47 17.94 12.76
N LYS A 457 -0.65 18.45 11.54
CA LYS A 457 0.28 18.24 10.42
C LYS A 457 0.51 19.55 9.67
N LYS A 458 1.79 19.85 9.41
CA LYS A 458 2.21 20.90 8.49
C LYS A 458 2.21 20.36 7.09
N ILE A 459 1.64 21.13 6.17
CA ILE A 459 1.39 20.69 4.80
C ILE A 459 1.76 21.81 3.83
N TRP A 460 2.31 21.44 2.69
CA TRP A 460 2.43 22.31 1.53
C TRP A 460 1.59 21.77 0.37
N LEU A 461 0.72 22.62 -0.17
CA LEU A 461 0.04 22.32 -1.42
C LEU A 461 0.75 23.06 -2.56
N PRO A 462 1.10 22.37 -3.65
CA PRO A 462 1.68 23.01 -4.83
C PRO A 462 0.60 23.77 -5.63
N PRO A 463 0.99 24.58 -6.64
CA PRO A 463 0.07 25.38 -7.44
C PRO A 463 -1.14 24.59 -7.98
N GLY A 464 -2.35 25.12 -7.77
CA GLY A 464 -3.60 24.51 -8.23
C GLY A 464 -4.69 24.53 -7.17
N THR A 465 -5.88 24.05 -7.54
CA THR A 465 -7.00 23.87 -6.61
C THR A 465 -7.05 22.42 -6.15
N TRP A 466 -7.10 22.23 -4.83
CA TRP A 466 -7.08 20.95 -4.16
C TRP A 466 -8.31 20.79 -3.27
N ILE A 467 -8.82 19.58 -3.18
CA ILE A 467 -9.99 19.23 -2.39
C ILE A 467 -9.58 18.16 -1.41
N GLU A 468 -9.65 18.46 -0.12
CA GLU A 468 -9.35 17.49 0.94
C GLU A 468 -10.43 16.40 0.96
N TRP A 469 -10.04 15.14 0.73
CA TRP A 469 -10.95 14.01 0.49
C TRP A 469 -11.99 13.84 1.60
N PHE A 470 -11.55 13.92 2.86
CA PHE A 470 -12.39 13.60 4.01
C PHE A 470 -13.31 14.74 4.43
N THR A 471 -12.82 15.99 4.38
CA THR A 471 -13.59 17.15 4.84
C THR A 471 -14.34 17.86 3.71
N GLY A 472 -13.97 17.61 2.45
CA GLY A 472 -14.49 18.34 1.30
C GLY A 472 -14.03 19.80 1.25
N LYS A 473 -12.97 20.15 2.00
CA LYS A 473 -12.42 21.51 2.01
C LYS A 473 -11.65 21.76 0.72
N GLU A 474 -12.09 22.76 -0.03
CA GLU A 474 -11.34 23.35 -1.14
C GLU A 474 -10.23 24.26 -0.61
N LEU A 475 -9.03 24.12 -1.17
CA LEU A 475 -7.80 24.82 -0.84
C LEU A 475 -7.09 25.24 -2.15
N LYS A 476 -6.38 26.37 -2.13
CA LYS A 476 -5.67 26.89 -3.31
C LYS A 476 -4.19 26.98 -3.03
N GLY A 477 -3.39 26.20 -3.75
CA GLY A 477 -1.93 26.29 -3.72
C GLY A 477 -1.39 27.32 -4.73
N PRO A 478 -0.11 27.74 -4.59
CA PRO A 478 0.84 27.23 -3.61
C PRO A 478 0.59 27.80 -2.21
N GLU A 479 0.48 26.95 -1.19
CA GLU A 479 0.20 27.39 0.18
C GLU A 479 0.84 26.46 1.21
N LYS A 480 1.40 27.05 2.28
CA LYS A 480 1.86 26.33 3.48
C LYS A 480 0.85 26.57 4.59
N PHE A 481 0.39 25.50 5.23
CA PHE A 481 -0.53 25.62 6.36
C PHE A 481 -0.32 24.50 7.36
N GLU A 482 -0.96 24.64 8.50
CA GLU A 482 -1.04 23.62 9.54
C GLU A 482 -2.50 23.27 9.78
N ARG A 483 -2.81 21.97 9.90
CA ARG A 483 -4.17 21.47 10.09
C ARG A 483 -4.22 20.33 11.10
N SER A 484 -5.39 20.16 11.70
CA SER A 484 -5.66 19.15 12.71
C SER A 484 -6.64 18.09 12.22
N PHE A 485 -6.33 16.83 12.51
CA PHE A 485 -7.01 15.66 11.97
C PHE A 485 -7.46 14.73 13.09
N ALA A 486 -8.70 14.24 12.99
CA ALA A 486 -9.20 13.21 13.89
C ALA A 486 -8.56 11.86 13.59
N LEU A 487 -8.80 10.86 14.45
CA LEU A 487 -8.31 9.50 14.27
C LEU A 487 -8.73 8.90 12.92
N ASN A 488 -9.95 9.17 12.46
CA ASN A 488 -10.53 8.62 11.23
C ASN A 488 -10.30 9.49 9.97
N GLU A 489 -9.51 10.55 10.07
CA GLU A 489 -9.18 11.41 8.94
C GLU A 489 -7.74 11.16 8.47
N ILE A 490 -7.58 10.99 7.15
CA ILE A 490 -6.30 10.80 6.47
C ILE A 490 -6.05 12.04 5.60
N PRO A 491 -4.92 12.76 5.73
CA PRO A 491 -4.65 13.93 4.91
C PRO A 491 -4.39 13.53 3.45
N VAL A 492 -5.43 13.63 2.62
CA VAL A 492 -5.42 13.32 1.19
C VAL A 492 -6.07 14.49 0.46
N TYR A 493 -5.34 15.07 -0.47
CA TYR A 493 -5.74 16.23 -1.26
C TYR A 493 -5.87 15.81 -2.71
N VAL A 494 -7.07 15.93 -3.27
CA VAL A 494 -7.36 15.55 -4.65
C VAL A 494 -7.42 16.80 -5.51
N LYS A 495 -6.80 16.77 -6.70
CA LYS A 495 -6.90 17.87 -7.67
C LYS A 495 -8.37 18.13 -8.03
N ALA A 496 -8.76 19.40 -8.10
CA ALA A 496 -10.09 19.77 -8.59
C ALA A 496 -10.30 19.21 -10.01
N GLY A 497 -11.50 18.69 -10.28
CA GLY A 497 -11.88 18.03 -11.53
C GLY A 497 -11.37 16.60 -11.71
N ALA A 498 -10.62 16.05 -10.75
CA ALA A 498 -10.18 14.67 -10.84
C ALA A 498 -11.36 13.69 -10.86
N ILE A 499 -11.22 12.64 -11.65
CA ILE A 499 -12.13 11.49 -11.68
C ILE A 499 -11.32 10.30 -11.21
N ILE A 500 -11.67 9.79 -10.03
CA ILE A 500 -10.97 8.69 -9.37
C ILE A 500 -11.72 7.39 -9.68
N PRO A 501 -11.21 6.53 -10.57
CA PRO A 501 -11.78 5.22 -10.81
C PRO A 501 -11.58 4.30 -9.60
N MET A 502 -12.67 3.77 -9.10
CA MET A 502 -12.75 2.93 -7.92
C MET A 502 -13.57 1.67 -8.22
N GLN A 503 -13.65 0.73 -7.28
CA GLN A 503 -14.54 -0.43 -7.39
C GLN A 503 -15.44 -0.57 -6.18
N SER A 504 -16.67 -1.05 -6.42
CA SER A 504 -17.57 -1.48 -5.36
C SER A 504 -17.16 -2.86 -4.82
N ARG A 505 -17.76 -3.31 -3.70
CA ARG A 505 -17.53 -4.66 -3.16
C ARG A 505 -17.93 -5.77 -4.16
N ALA A 506 -18.84 -5.47 -5.08
CA ALA A 506 -19.25 -6.38 -6.15
C ALA A 506 -18.34 -6.32 -7.39
N GLY A 507 -17.24 -5.56 -7.34
CA GLY A 507 -16.32 -5.37 -8.46
C GLY A 507 -16.84 -4.45 -9.57
N GLN A 508 -17.95 -3.74 -9.35
CA GLN A 508 -18.46 -2.76 -10.30
C GLN A 508 -17.56 -1.52 -10.33
N LEU A 509 -17.26 -1.00 -11.52
CA LEU A 509 -16.49 0.24 -11.68
C LEU A 509 -17.29 1.44 -11.16
N VAL A 510 -16.68 2.14 -10.21
CA VAL A 510 -17.18 3.37 -9.59
C VAL A 510 -16.34 4.54 -10.11
N LEU A 511 -16.98 5.63 -10.52
CA LEU A 511 -16.32 6.85 -10.99
C LEU A 511 -16.58 7.96 -9.97
N THR A 512 -15.62 8.21 -9.09
CA THR A 512 -15.73 9.27 -8.08
C THR A 512 -15.23 10.59 -8.66
N VAL A 513 -16.16 11.52 -8.92
CA VAL A 513 -15.93 12.79 -9.61
C VAL A 513 -15.85 13.92 -8.58
N PHE A 514 -14.68 14.57 -8.53
CA PHE A 514 -14.46 15.75 -7.70
C PHE A 514 -14.89 17.03 -8.43
N PRO A 515 -15.36 18.06 -7.71
CA PRO A 515 -15.76 19.35 -8.29
C PRO A 515 -14.70 19.94 -9.23
N GLY A 516 -15.14 20.39 -10.41
CA GLY A 516 -14.28 20.91 -11.49
C GLY A 516 -14.39 20.07 -12.77
N ALA A 517 -13.83 20.58 -13.87
CA ALA A 517 -13.76 19.85 -15.14
C ALA A 517 -12.47 19.03 -15.21
N GLY A 518 -12.53 17.85 -15.80
CA GLY A 518 -11.36 16.99 -15.94
C GLY A 518 -11.58 15.73 -16.78
N GLU A 519 -10.49 14.99 -16.98
CA GLU A 519 -10.45 13.76 -17.74
C GLU A 519 -9.56 12.72 -17.03
N THR A 520 -9.98 11.46 -17.07
CA THR A 520 -9.16 10.32 -16.67
C THR A 520 -9.24 9.20 -17.70
N ARG A 521 -8.28 8.27 -17.63
CA ARG A 521 -8.31 7.03 -18.40
C ARG A 521 -8.17 5.86 -17.43
N VAL A 522 -8.91 4.79 -17.66
CA VAL A 522 -8.88 3.56 -16.86
C VAL A 522 -8.25 2.46 -17.69
N TYR A 523 -7.21 1.83 -17.14
CA TYR A 523 -6.54 0.68 -17.74
C TYR A 523 -7.15 -0.63 -17.23
N GLU A 524 -7.36 -1.58 -18.14
CA GLU A 524 -7.79 -2.94 -17.83
C GLU A 524 -7.07 -3.97 -18.71
N ASP A 525 -6.75 -5.12 -18.13
CA ASP A 525 -6.25 -6.31 -18.82
C ASP A 525 -6.78 -7.56 -18.09
N ALA A 526 -6.30 -8.75 -18.48
CA ALA A 526 -6.67 -10.02 -17.85
C ALA A 526 -6.19 -10.17 -16.38
N GLY A 527 -5.50 -9.18 -15.82
CA GLY A 527 -5.09 -9.10 -14.41
C GLY A 527 -3.86 -9.94 -14.04
N ASN A 528 -3.69 -11.13 -14.63
CA ASN A 528 -2.57 -12.03 -14.33
C ASN A 528 -2.08 -12.80 -15.57
N SER A 529 -1.86 -12.11 -16.68
CA SER A 529 -1.23 -12.66 -17.89
C SER A 529 -0.11 -11.76 -18.39
N LEU A 530 0.72 -12.26 -19.30
CA LEU A 530 1.73 -11.48 -20.02
C LEU A 530 1.16 -10.63 -21.17
N GLY A 531 -0.15 -10.73 -21.44
CA GLY A 531 -0.83 -10.03 -22.55
C GLY A 531 -0.68 -8.51 -22.52
N TYR A 532 -0.45 -7.92 -21.34
CA TYR A 532 -0.19 -6.49 -21.17
C TYR A 532 1.01 -5.99 -22.00
N LYS A 533 1.96 -6.87 -22.33
CA LYS A 533 3.13 -6.56 -23.17
C LYS A 533 2.80 -6.52 -24.67
N ASN A 534 1.74 -7.20 -25.09
CA ASN A 534 1.43 -7.50 -26.50
C ASN A 534 0.09 -6.92 -26.97
N SER A 535 -0.35 -5.79 -26.41
CA SER A 535 -1.62 -5.12 -26.76
C SER A 535 -2.90 -5.83 -26.32
N GLU A 536 -2.84 -6.85 -25.46
CA GLU A 536 -4.03 -7.48 -24.85
C GLU A 536 -4.46 -6.70 -23.62
N PHE A 537 -4.93 -5.47 -23.83
CA PHE A 537 -5.44 -4.59 -22.82
C PHE A 537 -6.42 -3.58 -23.41
N ALA A 538 -7.13 -2.88 -22.54
CA ALA A 538 -8.14 -1.91 -22.90
C ALA A 538 -7.97 -0.60 -22.11
N TRP A 539 -8.39 0.49 -22.74
CA TRP A 539 -8.46 1.81 -22.13
C TRP A 539 -9.87 2.39 -22.28
N THR A 540 -10.40 2.91 -21.17
CA THR A 540 -11.66 3.67 -21.15
C THR A 540 -11.36 5.11 -20.78
N THR A 541 -11.79 6.08 -21.58
CA THR A 541 -11.63 7.51 -21.26
C THR A 541 -12.91 8.05 -20.64
N ILE A 542 -12.80 8.79 -19.54
CA ILE A 542 -13.93 9.42 -18.86
C ILE A 542 -13.68 10.91 -18.77
N ARG A 543 -14.69 11.71 -19.10
CA ARG A 543 -14.66 13.17 -19.08
C ARG A 543 -15.78 13.72 -18.22
N HIS A 544 -15.49 14.83 -17.54
CA HIS A 544 -16.48 15.63 -16.83
C HIS A 544 -16.28 17.11 -17.17
N SER A 545 -17.35 17.79 -17.58
CA SER A 545 -17.35 19.22 -17.86
C SER A 545 -18.75 19.81 -17.73
N GLY A 546 -18.89 20.84 -16.88
CA GLY A 546 -20.20 21.41 -16.57
C GLY A 546 -21.12 20.35 -15.98
N ASP A 547 -22.33 20.23 -16.52
CA ASP A 547 -23.31 19.23 -16.09
C ASP A 547 -23.12 17.85 -16.76
N ARG A 548 -22.09 17.67 -17.61
CA ARG A 548 -21.95 16.49 -18.48
C ARG A 548 -20.82 15.57 -18.03
N ILE A 549 -21.13 14.28 -17.91
CA ILE A 549 -20.17 13.19 -17.73
C ILE A 549 -20.27 12.24 -18.91
N GLU A 550 -19.12 11.89 -19.48
CA GLU A 550 -19.02 11.00 -20.63
C GLU A 550 -18.05 9.85 -20.34
N ILE A 551 -18.49 8.64 -20.65
CA ILE A 551 -17.65 7.45 -20.68
C ILE A 551 -17.54 7.06 -22.15
N LEU A 552 -16.35 7.22 -22.72
CA LEU A 552 -16.11 6.96 -24.14
C LEU A 552 -16.00 5.45 -24.42
N PRO A 553 -16.25 5.01 -25.67
CA PRO A 553 -16.05 3.63 -26.07
C PRO A 553 -14.67 3.09 -25.69
N VAL A 554 -14.64 1.86 -25.20
CA VAL A 554 -13.40 1.16 -24.87
C VAL A 554 -12.49 1.04 -26.10
N GLN A 555 -11.20 1.30 -25.92
CA GLN A 555 -10.16 1.15 -26.93
C GLN A 555 -9.23 -0.01 -26.58
N GLY A 556 -9.13 -1.00 -27.46
CA GLY A 556 -8.39 -2.24 -27.22
C GLY A 556 -9.31 -3.38 -26.73
N ALA A 557 -8.71 -4.53 -26.44
CA ALA A 557 -9.41 -5.72 -25.99
C ALA A 557 -8.45 -6.64 -25.25
N TYR A 558 -8.98 -7.46 -24.36
CA TYR A 558 -8.24 -8.49 -23.66
C TYR A 558 -9.12 -9.72 -23.42
N PRO A 559 -8.54 -10.92 -23.23
CA PRO A 559 -9.30 -12.11 -22.86
C PRO A 559 -10.12 -11.86 -21.59
N SER A 560 -11.38 -12.30 -21.56
CA SER A 560 -12.35 -12.08 -20.47
C SER A 560 -12.91 -10.66 -20.30
N MET A 561 -12.59 -9.72 -21.19
CA MET A 561 -13.21 -8.39 -21.19
C MET A 561 -14.75 -8.50 -21.31
N PRO A 562 -15.52 -7.83 -20.43
CA PRO A 562 -16.98 -7.89 -20.48
C PRO A 562 -17.52 -7.16 -21.72
N ALA A 563 -18.51 -7.75 -22.39
CA ALA A 563 -19.18 -7.11 -23.53
C ALA A 563 -20.08 -5.93 -23.12
N ASN A 564 -20.61 -5.96 -21.90
CA ASN A 564 -21.46 -4.92 -21.33
C ASN A 564 -20.97 -4.55 -19.93
N ARG A 565 -21.06 -3.27 -19.57
CA ARG A 565 -20.65 -2.76 -18.26
C ARG A 565 -21.62 -1.72 -17.73
N GLY A 566 -22.00 -1.86 -16.46
CA GLY A 566 -22.70 -0.82 -15.70
C GLY A 566 -21.71 -0.01 -14.88
N TYR A 567 -22.12 1.20 -14.49
CA TYR A 567 -21.25 2.13 -13.76
C TYR A 567 -22.00 2.72 -12.57
N GLU A 568 -21.27 3.02 -11.50
CA GLU A 568 -21.73 3.89 -10.44
C GLU A 568 -20.94 5.20 -10.53
N ILE A 569 -21.60 6.34 -10.65
CA ILE A 569 -20.94 7.66 -10.67
C ILE A 569 -21.22 8.34 -9.34
N ARG A 570 -20.17 8.74 -8.63
CA ARG A 570 -20.27 9.47 -7.35
C ARG A 570 -19.82 10.90 -7.54
N LEU A 571 -20.74 11.86 -7.45
CA LEU A 571 -20.41 13.29 -7.39
C LEU A 571 -20.20 13.65 -5.92
N VAL A 572 -18.94 13.88 -5.52
CA VAL A 572 -18.61 14.22 -4.13
C VAL A 572 -18.63 15.73 -3.93
N ASN A 573 -18.94 16.18 -2.71
CA ASN A 573 -19.06 17.59 -2.35
C ASN A 573 -20.05 18.35 -3.26
N ALA A 574 -21.14 17.69 -3.64
CA ALA A 574 -22.20 18.24 -4.47
C ALA A 574 -23.48 18.35 -3.65
N LEU A 575 -24.32 19.34 -3.93
CA LEU A 575 -25.69 19.37 -3.44
C LEU A 575 -26.54 18.35 -4.21
N PRO A 576 -27.73 17.98 -3.71
CA PRO A 576 -28.64 17.12 -4.45
C PRO A 576 -28.92 17.69 -5.85
N PRO A 577 -28.94 16.85 -6.90
CA PRO A 577 -29.17 17.34 -8.25
C PRO A 577 -30.54 18.01 -8.39
N GLU A 578 -30.58 19.13 -9.13
CA GLU A 578 -31.83 19.72 -9.61
C GLU A 578 -32.47 18.82 -10.67
N SER A 579 -31.64 18.16 -11.49
CA SER A 579 -32.06 17.15 -12.47
C SER A 579 -30.91 16.22 -12.81
N ALA A 580 -31.23 14.99 -13.20
CA ALA A 580 -30.28 14.02 -13.73
C ALA A 580 -30.95 13.14 -14.79
N THR A 581 -30.20 12.73 -15.83
CA THR A 581 -30.71 11.84 -16.89
C THR A 581 -30.75 10.37 -16.50
N ALA A 582 -30.28 10.02 -15.29
CA ALA A 582 -30.26 8.65 -14.77
C ALA A 582 -30.71 8.63 -13.30
N PRO A 583 -31.17 7.47 -12.79
CA PRO A 583 -31.56 7.32 -11.39
C PRO A 583 -30.41 7.66 -10.44
N TRP A 584 -30.74 8.36 -9.37
CA TRP A 584 -29.76 8.79 -8.37
C TRP A 584 -30.27 8.62 -6.94
N GLN A 585 -29.33 8.55 -6.02
CA GLN A 585 -29.54 8.64 -4.57
C GLN A 585 -28.59 9.69 -4.00
N TYR A 586 -28.93 10.23 -2.83
CA TYR A 586 -28.11 11.25 -2.19
C TYR A 586 -27.83 10.89 -0.74
N ASP A 587 -26.57 10.97 -0.36
CA ASP A 587 -26.10 10.84 1.01
C ASP A 587 -25.70 12.21 1.56
N GLY A 588 -26.51 12.73 2.48
CA GLY A 588 -26.28 14.00 3.16
C GLY A 588 -25.18 13.97 4.21
N ASP A 589 -24.74 12.82 4.69
CA ASP A 589 -23.62 12.73 5.64
C ASP A 589 -22.27 12.89 4.94
N THR A 590 -22.17 12.45 3.69
CA THR A 590 -20.96 12.60 2.86
C THR A 590 -21.09 13.66 1.77
N LEU A 591 -22.28 14.25 1.59
CA LEU A 591 -22.61 15.19 0.51
C LEU A 591 -22.27 14.60 -0.87
N THR A 592 -22.74 13.38 -1.09
CA THR A 592 -22.45 12.60 -2.30
C THR A 592 -23.74 12.27 -3.04
N THR A 593 -23.76 12.58 -4.33
CA THR A 593 -24.78 12.04 -5.25
C THR A 593 -24.26 10.76 -5.89
N THR A 594 -24.98 9.66 -5.75
CA THR A 594 -24.67 8.40 -6.42
C THR A 594 -25.65 8.18 -7.57
N ILE A 595 -25.14 8.05 -8.78
CA ILE A 595 -25.91 7.84 -10.01
C ILE A 595 -25.64 6.42 -10.51
N THR A 596 -26.70 5.64 -10.74
CA THR A 596 -26.59 4.25 -11.18
C THR A 596 -26.84 4.13 -12.67
N ILE A 597 -25.83 3.64 -13.39
CA ILE A 597 -25.91 3.40 -14.83
C ILE A 597 -26.03 1.90 -15.08
N PRO A 598 -27.11 1.45 -15.75
CA PRO A 598 -27.30 0.04 -16.06
C PRO A 598 -26.23 -0.46 -17.04
N PRO A 599 -26.00 -1.78 -17.13
CA PRO A 599 -25.07 -2.33 -18.10
C PRO A 599 -25.39 -1.94 -19.55
N ALA A 600 -24.38 -1.40 -20.24
CA ALA A 600 -24.44 -1.03 -21.66
C ALA A 600 -23.22 -1.59 -22.42
N PRO A 601 -23.29 -1.77 -23.75
CA PRO A 601 -22.17 -2.25 -24.54
C PRO A 601 -20.92 -1.38 -24.36
N VAL A 602 -19.77 -2.00 -24.08
CA VAL A 602 -18.52 -1.27 -23.78
C VAL A 602 -17.96 -0.49 -24.98
N ASN A 603 -18.43 -0.78 -26.19
CA ASN A 603 -18.07 -0.08 -27.43
C ASN A 603 -19.00 1.11 -27.75
N GLN A 604 -19.94 1.43 -26.86
CA GLN A 604 -20.82 2.60 -26.99
C GLN A 604 -20.45 3.67 -25.98
N ARG A 605 -20.68 4.93 -26.37
CA ARG A 605 -20.53 6.08 -25.47
C ARG A 605 -21.69 6.09 -24.50
N VAL A 606 -21.40 6.25 -23.22
CA VAL A 606 -22.39 6.56 -22.18
C VAL A 606 -22.30 8.04 -21.86
N GLU A 607 -23.43 8.74 -21.88
CA GLU A 607 -23.54 10.14 -21.50
C GLU A 607 -24.55 10.29 -20.36
N VAL A 608 -24.15 11.05 -19.34
CA VAL A 608 -24.99 11.39 -18.18
C VAL A 608 -24.97 12.91 -18.01
N ILE A 609 -26.15 13.53 -17.96
CA ILE A 609 -26.29 14.95 -17.68
C ILE A 609 -26.86 15.09 -16.29
N VAL A 610 -26.13 15.74 -15.39
CA VAL A 610 -26.52 16.00 -14.00
C VAL A 610 -26.31 17.47 -13.71
N LYS A 611 -27.42 18.18 -13.49
CA LYS A 611 -27.40 19.57 -13.08
C LYS A 611 -27.37 19.63 -11.55
N SER A 612 -26.22 19.94 -10.99
CA SER A 612 -26.01 20.11 -9.55
C SER A 612 -25.03 21.26 -9.29
N SER A 613 -25.11 21.83 -8.10
CA SER A 613 -24.15 22.83 -7.63
C SER A 613 -23.26 22.24 -6.55
N THR A 614 -22.01 22.69 -6.47
CA THR A 614 -21.07 22.31 -5.41
C THR A 614 -21.61 22.68 -4.03
N ALA A 615 -21.41 21.79 -3.06
CA ALA A 615 -21.72 22.07 -1.66
C ALA A 615 -20.70 23.07 -1.06
N PRO A 616 -21.06 23.80 0.02
CA PRO A 616 -20.11 24.72 0.64
C PRO A 616 -18.84 24.01 1.14
N SER A 617 -17.68 24.63 0.88
CA SER A 617 -16.35 24.07 1.15
C SER A 617 -16.15 23.71 2.64
N GLY A 618 -15.82 22.45 2.92
CA GLY A 618 -15.51 21.94 4.26
C GLY A 618 -16.72 21.48 5.09
N VAL A 619 -17.95 21.66 4.62
CA VAL A 619 -19.16 21.31 5.37
C VAL A 619 -19.29 19.81 5.60
N ARG A 620 -18.82 18.97 4.66
CA ARG A 620 -18.78 17.52 4.87
C ARG A 620 -18.00 17.14 6.13
N GLY A 621 -16.81 17.74 6.30
CA GLY A 621 -16.01 17.56 7.52
C GLY A 621 -16.73 18.08 8.76
N GLN A 622 -17.36 19.25 8.66
CA GLN A 622 -18.13 19.84 9.76
C GLN A 622 -19.25 18.91 10.25
N LEU A 623 -20.01 18.29 9.33
CA LEU A 623 -21.06 17.31 9.66
C LEU A 623 -20.51 16.10 10.41
N ALA A 624 -19.36 15.57 9.96
CA ALA A 624 -18.68 14.48 10.65
C ALA A 624 -18.20 14.89 12.06
N ARG A 625 -17.59 16.08 12.19
CA ARG A 625 -17.09 16.58 13.48
C ARG A 625 -18.19 16.91 14.49
N LEU A 626 -19.39 17.29 14.04
CA LEU A 626 -20.56 17.46 14.92
C LEU A 626 -20.97 16.14 15.58
N ARG A 627 -20.97 15.03 14.83
CA ARG A 627 -21.23 13.70 15.40
C ARG A 627 -20.16 13.29 16.40
N THR A 628 -18.88 13.53 16.08
CA THR A 628 -17.79 13.27 17.02
C THR A 628 -17.91 14.10 18.29
N ALA A 629 -18.26 15.39 18.17
CA ALA A 629 -18.47 16.26 19.34
C ALA A 629 -19.62 15.74 20.22
N MET A 630 -20.72 15.27 19.60
CA MET A 630 -21.83 14.63 20.31
C MET A 630 -21.37 13.37 21.07
N GLU A 631 -20.65 12.46 20.41
CA GLU A 631 -20.11 11.24 21.03
C GLU A 631 -19.15 11.54 22.20
N ILE A 632 -18.30 12.57 22.07
CA ILE A 632 -17.40 13.03 23.14
C ILE A 632 -18.19 13.49 24.37
N LEU A 633 -19.25 14.29 24.17
CA LEU A 633 -20.03 14.83 25.28
C LEU A 633 -20.92 13.76 25.92
N ASP A 634 -21.47 12.83 25.15
CA ASP A 634 -22.26 11.71 25.68
C ASP A 634 -21.42 10.76 26.56
N ALA A 635 -20.11 10.68 26.31
CA ALA A 635 -19.17 9.95 27.18
C ALA A 635 -19.00 10.59 28.57
N SER A 636 -19.55 11.79 28.82
CA SER A 636 -19.57 12.43 30.15
C SER A 636 -20.69 11.91 31.07
N TRP A 637 -21.53 10.99 30.61
CA TRP A 637 -22.57 10.35 31.40
C TRP A 637 -22.02 9.71 32.70
N PRO A 638 -22.72 9.83 33.86
CA PRO A 638 -24.03 10.47 34.06
C PRO A 638 -23.98 11.97 34.33
N ASN A 639 -22.80 12.59 34.29
CA ASN A 639 -22.62 13.98 34.72
C ASN A 639 -23.05 14.99 33.65
N GLY A 640 -23.22 14.55 32.39
CA GLY A 640 -23.85 15.34 31.33
C GLY A 640 -24.14 14.50 30.09
N TRP A 641 -24.80 15.13 29.11
CA TRP A 641 -25.10 14.59 27.79
C TRP A 641 -25.12 15.74 26.77
N SER A 642 -25.11 15.41 25.47
CA SER A 642 -25.12 16.39 24.40
C SER A 642 -26.33 17.34 24.46
N PRO A 643 -26.14 18.68 24.33
CA PRO A 643 -27.25 19.62 24.24
C PRO A 643 -28.15 19.34 23.03
N ASP A 644 -29.46 19.56 23.15
CA ASP A 644 -30.43 19.31 22.07
C ASP A 644 -30.06 19.99 20.75
N ILE A 645 -29.52 21.21 20.81
CA ILE A 645 -29.08 21.95 19.61
C ILE A 645 -27.90 21.27 18.89
N LEU A 646 -27.01 20.60 19.63
CA LEU A 646 -25.93 19.80 19.05
C LEU A 646 -26.47 18.50 18.45
N ILE A 647 -27.40 17.83 19.13
CA ILE A 647 -28.06 16.62 18.62
C ILE A 647 -28.78 16.94 17.30
N GLU A 648 -29.53 18.05 17.27
CA GLU A 648 -30.19 18.52 16.05
C GLU A 648 -29.16 18.80 14.95
N ALA A 649 -28.05 19.48 15.25
CA ALA A 649 -27.01 19.77 14.28
C ALA A 649 -26.31 18.51 13.74
N ALA A 650 -26.00 17.54 14.60
CA ALA A 650 -25.37 16.27 14.22
C ALA A 650 -26.26 15.41 13.30
N GLN A 651 -27.59 15.58 13.39
CA GLN A 651 -28.59 14.92 12.53
C GLN A 651 -28.80 15.62 11.18
N THR A 652 -28.11 16.73 10.89
CA THR A 652 -28.31 17.50 9.65
C THR A 652 -28.11 16.66 8.40
N GLY A 653 -26.99 15.92 8.30
CA GLY A 653 -26.71 15.07 7.14
C GLY A 653 -27.80 14.01 6.94
N ARG A 654 -28.26 13.36 8.02
CA ARG A 654 -29.37 12.41 7.99
C ARG A 654 -30.68 13.03 7.51
N ARG A 655 -31.03 14.24 7.96
CA ARG A 655 -32.25 14.94 7.48
C ARG A 655 -32.18 15.24 5.99
N ILE A 656 -30.99 15.63 5.50
CA ILE A 656 -30.76 15.84 4.07
C ILE A 656 -30.90 14.54 3.29
N THR A 657 -30.34 13.42 3.78
CA THR A 657 -30.54 12.09 3.15
C THR A 657 -32.01 11.72 3.03
N LEU A 658 -32.80 11.98 4.08
CA LEU A 658 -34.24 11.65 4.10
C LEU A 658 -35.07 12.60 3.22
N ARG A 659 -34.68 13.87 3.12
CA ARG A 659 -35.37 14.90 2.31
C ARG A 659 -34.35 15.75 1.54
N PRO A 660 -33.81 15.25 0.41
CA PRO A 660 -32.76 15.97 -0.32
C PRO A 660 -33.17 17.37 -0.79
N SER A 661 -34.47 17.61 -1.03
CA SER A 661 -34.98 18.93 -1.42
C SER A 661 -34.76 20.02 -0.37
N THR A 662 -34.55 19.67 0.91
CA THR A 662 -34.30 20.65 1.99
C THR A 662 -32.81 20.92 2.21
N ALA A 663 -31.91 20.37 1.39
CA ALA A 663 -30.46 20.43 1.62
C ALA A 663 -29.93 21.85 1.86
N ARG A 664 -30.29 22.82 0.99
CA ARG A 664 -29.84 24.22 1.15
C ARG A 664 -30.29 24.81 2.48
N GLN A 665 -31.57 24.65 2.81
CA GLN A 665 -32.15 25.16 4.05
C GLN A 665 -31.52 24.52 5.30
N GLU A 666 -31.29 23.21 5.28
CA GLU A 666 -30.66 22.48 6.38
C GLU A 666 -29.21 22.93 6.62
N LEU A 667 -28.45 23.16 5.54
CA LEU A 667 -27.08 23.68 5.65
C LEU A 667 -27.03 25.15 6.08
N GLU A 668 -27.94 25.99 5.60
CA GLU A 668 -28.09 27.39 6.02
C GLU A 668 -28.45 27.48 7.51
N LYS A 669 -29.41 26.66 7.97
CA LYS A 669 -29.77 26.53 9.39
C LYS A 669 -28.56 26.11 10.22
N LEU A 670 -27.84 25.07 9.78
CA LEU A 670 -26.64 24.62 10.48
C LEU A 670 -25.63 25.76 10.64
N GLN A 671 -25.33 26.49 9.56
CA GLN A 671 -24.38 27.61 9.61
C GLN A 671 -24.86 28.73 10.54
N HIS A 672 -26.16 29.03 10.54
CA HIS A 672 -26.77 30.00 11.45
C HIS A 672 -26.67 29.58 12.92
N ASP A 673 -26.90 28.30 13.22
CA ASP A 673 -26.96 27.75 14.58
C ASP A 673 -25.56 27.48 15.18
N MET A 674 -24.50 27.41 14.37
CA MET A 674 -23.12 27.10 14.84
C MET A 674 -22.64 27.93 16.04
N PRO A 675 -22.84 29.26 16.11
CA PRO A 675 -22.45 30.04 17.29
C PRO A 675 -23.19 29.59 18.56
N SER A 676 -24.48 29.31 18.45
CA SER A 676 -25.33 28.85 19.56
C SER A 676 -24.96 27.43 20.00
N ILE A 677 -24.57 26.55 19.07
CA ILE A 677 -24.06 25.21 19.38
C ILE A 677 -22.77 25.30 20.20
N VAL A 678 -21.81 26.13 19.75
CA VAL A 678 -20.55 26.35 20.45
C VAL A 678 -20.79 26.95 21.85
N ASP A 679 -21.68 27.94 21.97
CA ASP A 679 -22.05 28.55 23.24
C ASP A 679 -22.67 27.52 24.21
N ALA A 680 -23.61 26.70 23.72
CA ALA A 680 -24.25 25.66 24.51
C ALA A 680 -23.23 24.64 25.06
N ILE A 681 -22.26 24.20 24.24
CA ILE A 681 -21.19 23.29 24.68
C ILE A 681 -20.31 23.97 25.73
N SER A 682 -19.94 25.24 25.52
CA SER A 682 -19.05 25.97 26.43
C SER A 682 -19.63 26.22 27.83
N LYS A 683 -20.96 26.21 27.96
CA LYS A 683 -21.70 26.43 29.21
C LYS A 683 -22.09 25.14 29.94
N MET A 684 -21.75 23.97 29.41
CA MET A 684 -22.04 22.70 30.07
C MET A 684 -21.26 22.56 31.38
N GLU A 685 -21.96 22.22 32.46
CA GLU A 685 -21.37 21.97 33.78
C GLU A 685 -20.83 20.53 33.91
N VAL A 686 -19.91 20.16 33.02
CA VAL A 686 -19.21 18.87 33.04
C VAL A 686 -17.70 19.07 33.17
N ASP A 687 -16.93 17.99 33.34
CA ASP A 687 -15.46 18.07 33.31
C ASP A 687 -15.01 18.79 32.02
N CYS A 688 -14.25 19.89 32.18
CA CYS A 688 -13.89 20.77 31.07
C CYS A 688 -13.10 20.08 29.96
N ARG A 689 -12.55 18.88 30.20
CA ARG A 689 -11.87 18.09 29.16
C ARG A 689 -12.85 17.68 28.07
N PHE A 690 -14.09 17.32 28.40
CA PHE A 690 -15.10 16.93 27.39
C PHE A 690 -15.50 18.13 26.54
N THR A 691 -15.82 19.27 27.17
CA THR A 691 -16.23 20.48 26.45
C THR A 691 -15.08 21.04 25.61
N ALA A 692 -13.86 21.11 26.16
CA ALA A 692 -12.69 21.56 25.40
C ALA A 692 -12.39 20.64 24.20
N THR A 693 -12.45 19.32 24.38
CA THR A 693 -12.21 18.36 23.28
C THR A 693 -13.29 18.49 22.20
N ALA A 694 -14.56 18.55 22.57
CA ALA A 694 -15.67 18.74 21.62
C ALA A 694 -15.51 20.06 20.83
N LEU A 695 -15.18 21.15 21.53
CA LEU A 695 -14.93 22.45 20.90
C LEU A 695 -13.71 22.44 19.96
N ASN A 696 -12.63 21.75 20.34
CA ASN A 696 -11.46 21.58 19.48
C ASN A 696 -11.81 20.84 18.17
N HIS A 697 -12.64 19.79 18.25
CA HIS A 697 -13.15 19.09 17.06
C HIS A 697 -14.01 19.98 16.16
N LEU A 698 -14.68 21.00 16.72
CA LEU A 698 -15.45 22.00 15.97
C LEU A 698 -14.60 23.21 15.53
N GLY A 699 -13.27 23.12 15.63
CA GLY A 699 -12.35 24.19 15.21
C GLY A 699 -12.29 25.38 16.18
N ARG A 700 -12.70 25.21 17.44
CA ARG A 700 -12.63 26.23 18.49
C ARG A 700 -11.54 25.88 19.50
N ALA A 701 -10.34 26.42 19.27
CA ALA A 701 -9.18 26.19 20.12
C ALA A 701 -9.49 26.56 21.58
N THR A 702 -9.62 25.54 22.42
CA THR A 702 -9.97 25.66 23.83
C THR A 702 -9.08 24.74 24.65
N THR A 703 -8.54 25.25 25.76
CA THR A 703 -7.75 24.46 26.70
C THR A 703 -8.53 24.31 28.01
N CYS A 704 -8.64 23.08 28.50
CA CYS A 704 -9.10 22.83 29.87
C CYS A 704 -7.89 23.02 30.81
N VAL A 705 -7.99 23.96 31.75
CA VAL A 705 -7.07 24.05 32.88
C VAL A 705 -7.76 23.34 34.04
N PRO A 706 -7.33 22.14 34.45
CA PRO A 706 -7.92 21.46 35.59
C PRO A 706 -7.79 22.37 36.81
N ALA A 707 -8.86 22.50 37.60
CA ALA A 707 -8.74 23.16 38.90
C ALA A 707 -7.64 22.45 39.70
N ALA A 708 -6.65 23.20 40.19
CA ALA A 708 -5.61 22.66 41.05
C ALA A 708 -6.28 21.95 42.23
N LYS A 709 -6.05 20.64 42.36
CA LYS A 709 -6.55 19.84 43.48
C LYS A 709 -5.92 20.27 44.79
#